data_AF-X6LPP7-F1
#
_entry.id   AF-X6LPP7-F1
#
_cell.length_a   1.000
_cell.length_b   1.000
_cell.length_c   1.000
_cell.angle_alpha   90.00
_cell.angle_beta   90.00
_cell.angle_gamma   90.00
#
_symmetry.space_group_name_H-M   'P 1'
#
loop_
_entity.id
_entity.type
_entity.pdbx_description
1 polymer ?
#
loop_
_entity_poly.entity_id
_entity_poly.type
_entity_poly.pdbx_seq_one_letter_code
_entity_poly.pdbx_strand_id
1 'polypeptide(L)'
;IKKKQLNLDSQSLNDKVNEITAKLLAKGITTLQNLEVWIKLFNYDIKTNQNQWLHLLTNSLKEWWSSDSFGEKFTDKCYHRKVIWFLHPSRYNTIEEDFRKVFKELVELNADRFHFDNKCWDEDSRNELKNHVIESLSKQDGSINEWTWLLSLIIKIPSKQLSKQNKKHKCDSDASFWTKNSVISNEDEKEEKVSQNKEELFKSELEYCVACVGWKEFLIECQTIAIIDHLWKFIQKMLKTLGTIIKDDKLTFFLCDFLKKDENEERIRKLGENVIGLSKLDLAMEKFVDYKKLTDNFMIVLRSYFEKSPMELNTLYEFCRNLDHHYLSDFETKFEKEKKLLGDSSKEFQLMVDREKSELFHIMWKRQTTHNSDPISIIVSIFKQADSDWGNLISKIRNNTLQYIDLEPYKITNWKLEMNILFSDTKHQEKNTAQDYSQNIENALYFLETEEHWKLLKKATDIIQNIHQIKTTVDDKDWHNFVEIIDQSEKKKIQTSIKKASGWYLKCKDYFGDISDKKDMLELICNNKEKIQALANDEIFTNRQQFELLTKRMDDSQNEKFRQLAGTLPEVNEKMKERIWGIKFQSSCELAKTILTLSEQKSKFCDKLAKCLDMDFKELLGLVEEGDQLSVVKGLGQFERAGQTGKWVLDDYETMFGLHQLNAFPNFSAKIKSKMDKYEGLILQFGMTCLNCDLIENTLDRLKLVLQYEICKDIYAIRIDYWERGKRDKKEKLILQ
;
A
#
# COMPACT_ATOMS: atom_id res chain seq x y z
N ILE A 1 0.73 40.17 -47.66
CA ILE A 1 -0.41 39.27 -47.37
C ILE A 1 -0.37 38.13 -48.39
N LYS A 2 0.15 36.96 -48.02
CA LYS A 2 0.31 35.79 -48.92
C LYS A 2 -1.04 35.11 -49.12
N LYS A 3 -1.58 35.17 -50.34
CA LYS A 3 -2.75 34.41 -50.79
C LYS A 3 -2.31 32.96 -50.97
N LYS A 4 -2.68 32.08 -50.03
CA LYS A 4 -2.45 30.63 -50.14
C LYS A 4 -3.49 30.09 -51.12
N GLN A 5 -3.07 29.88 -52.35
CA GLN A 5 -3.85 29.25 -53.41
C GLN A 5 -4.01 27.78 -53.04
N LEU A 6 -5.22 27.37 -52.69
CA LEU A 6 -5.59 25.97 -52.48
C LEU A 6 -5.52 25.27 -53.84
N ASN A 7 -4.49 24.44 -53.98
CA ASN A 7 -4.24 23.63 -55.16
C ASN A 7 -5.23 22.46 -55.16
N LEU A 8 -6.37 22.65 -55.82
CA LEU A 8 -7.31 21.60 -56.19
C LEU A 8 -6.99 21.24 -57.64
N ASP A 9 -6.04 20.34 -57.87
CA ASP A 9 -5.93 19.60 -59.13
C ASP A 9 -4.88 18.47 -59.00
N SER A 10 -5.37 17.24 -58.76
CA SER A 10 -4.96 16.02 -59.49
C SER A 10 -5.54 14.75 -58.82
N GLN A 11 -6.87 14.62 -58.80
CA GLN A 11 -7.52 13.30 -58.67
C GLN A 11 -8.44 13.17 -59.87
N SER A 12 -8.32 12.07 -60.63
CA SER A 12 -9.17 11.86 -61.80
C SER A 12 -10.64 11.85 -61.36
N LEU A 13 -11.58 12.24 -62.24
CA LEU A 13 -13.01 12.23 -61.93
C LEU A 13 -13.46 10.85 -61.39
N ASN A 14 -12.84 9.78 -61.90
CA ASN A 14 -13.06 8.41 -61.43
C ASN A 14 -12.62 8.19 -59.97
N ASP A 15 -11.53 8.81 -59.52
CA ASP A 15 -11.07 8.68 -58.13
C ASP A 15 -12.07 9.30 -57.14
N LYS A 16 -12.65 10.45 -57.48
CA LYS A 16 -13.70 11.09 -56.68
C LYS A 16 -14.99 10.27 -56.65
N VAL A 17 -15.39 9.70 -57.79
CA VAL A 17 -16.56 8.82 -57.87
C VAL A 17 -16.34 7.54 -57.04
N ASN A 18 -15.15 6.96 -57.11
CA ASN A 18 -14.77 5.79 -56.31
C ASN A 18 -14.78 6.10 -54.82
N GLU A 19 -14.26 7.26 -54.41
CA GLU A 19 -14.26 7.69 -53.01
C GLU A 19 -15.68 7.89 -52.46
N ILE A 20 -16.56 8.54 -53.22
CA ILE A 20 -17.96 8.74 -52.82
C ILE A 20 -18.69 7.39 -52.75
N THR A 21 -18.44 6.51 -53.72
CA THR A 21 -19.03 5.17 -53.76
C THR A 21 -18.58 4.33 -52.57
N ALA A 22 -17.28 4.32 -52.25
CA ALA A 22 -16.75 3.64 -51.07
C ALA A 22 -17.37 4.17 -49.78
N LYS A 23 -17.53 5.50 -49.63
CA LYS A 23 -18.21 6.11 -48.47
C LYS A 23 -19.69 5.70 -48.36
N LEU A 24 -20.39 5.54 -49.49
CA LEU A 24 -21.78 5.06 -49.50
C LEU A 24 -21.87 3.58 -49.14
N LEU A 25 -20.98 2.74 -49.69
CA LEU A 25 -20.88 1.33 -49.35
C LEU A 25 -20.56 1.11 -47.87
N ALA A 26 -19.65 1.91 -47.31
CA ALA A 26 -19.34 1.91 -45.88
C ALA A 26 -20.55 2.25 -45.00
N LYS A 27 -21.45 3.15 -45.46
CA LYS A 27 -22.73 3.41 -44.78
C LYS A 27 -23.76 2.29 -44.97
N GLY A 28 -23.68 1.56 -46.08
CA GLY A 28 -24.55 0.43 -46.39
C GLY A 28 -24.38 -0.74 -45.41
N ILE A 29 -23.22 -0.87 -44.78
CA ILE A 29 -22.87 -2.01 -43.94
C ILE A 29 -23.08 -1.79 -42.43
N THR A 30 -23.67 -0.65 -42.02
CA THR A 30 -23.77 -0.24 -40.61
C THR A 30 -25.00 -0.74 -39.88
N THR A 31 -26.16 -0.88 -40.54
CA THR A 31 -27.42 -1.33 -39.92
C THR A 31 -28.02 -2.50 -40.68
N LEU A 32 -28.86 -3.31 -40.01
CA LEU A 32 -29.55 -4.44 -40.66
C LEU A 32 -30.43 -4.00 -41.83
N GLN A 33 -31.11 -2.86 -41.71
CA GLN A 33 -31.93 -2.30 -42.80
C GLN A 33 -31.06 -1.88 -43.99
N ASN A 34 -29.91 -1.26 -43.73
CA ASN A 34 -28.97 -0.88 -44.78
C ASN A 34 -28.34 -2.11 -45.45
N LEU A 35 -28.08 -3.18 -44.69
CA LEU A 35 -27.53 -4.44 -45.21
C LEU A 35 -28.45 -5.11 -46.23
N GLU A 36 -29.77 -5.05 -46.03
CA GLU A 36 -30.77 -5.57 -46.99
C GLU A 36 -30.79 -4.78 -48.32
N VAL A 37 -30.38 -3.50 -48.31
CA VAL A 37 -30.21 -2.70 -49.52
C VAL A 37 -28.84 -2.97 -50.14
N TRP A 38 -27.80 -3.02 -49.31
CA TRP A 38 -26.42 -3.28 -49.71
C TRP A 38 -26.26 -4.61 -50.43
N ILE A 39 -26.89 -5.68 -49.94
CA ILE A 39 -26.80 -7.01 -50.55
C ILE A 39 -27.39 -7.06 -51.97
N LYS A 40 -28.37 -6.21 -52.28
CA LYS A 40 -28.98 -6.12 -53.63
C LYS A 40 -28.04 -5.50 -54.66
N LEU A 41 -27.03 -4.73 -54.22
CA LEU A 41 -26.05 -4.11 -55.11
C LEU A 41 -25.16 -5.14 -55.82
N PHE A 42 -25.03 -6.33 -55.25
CA PHE A 42 -24.28 -7.45 -55.81
C PHE A 42 -25.01 -8.16 -56.97
N ASN A 43 -26.26 -7.78 -57.24
CA ASN A 43 -27.09 -8.39 -58.29
C ASN A 43 -27.30 -7.45 -59.50
N TYR A 44 -26.69 -6.26 -59.47
CA TYR A 44 -26.87 -5.26 -60.52
C TYR A 44 -25.91 -5.50 -61.69
N ASP A 45 -26.46 -5.76 -62.88
CA ASP A 45 -25.69 -5.95 -64.12
C ASP A 45 -25.12 -4.61 -64.60
N ILE A 46 -23.85 -4.34 -64.31
CA ILE A 46 -23.20 -3.08 -64.68
C ILE A 46 -22.47 -3.25 -66.01
N LYS A 47 -23.20 -3.00 -67.11
CA LYS A 47 -22.72 -3.16 -68.49
C LYS A 47 -21.60 -2.21 -68.93
N THR A 48 -21.18 -1.23 -68.12
CA THR A 48 -20.24 -0.18 -68.55
C THR A 48 -18.99 0.02 -67.69
N ASN A 49 -18.80 -0.71 -66.58
CA ASN A 49 -17.61 -0.54 -65.71
C ASN A 49 -17.31 -1.77 -64.80
N GLN A 50 -17.48 -2.98 -65.35
CA GLN A 50 -17.48 -4.26 -64.59
C GLN A 50 -16.31 -4.39 -63.59
N ASN A 51 -15.07 -4.07 -63.99
CA ASN A 51 -13.89 -4.30 -63.13
C ASN A 51 -13.78 -3.36 -61.92
N GLN A 52 -14.15 -2.07 -62.08
CA GLN A 52 -14.02 -1.09 -60.99
C GLN A 52 -15.12 -1.26 -59.94
N TRP A 53 -16.35 -1.54 -60.39
CA TRP A 53 -17.47 -1.79 -59.49
C TRP A 53 -17.29 -3.10 -58.71
N LEU A 54 -16.83 -4.16 -59.39
CA LEU A 54 -16.47 -5.43 -58.76
C LEU A 54 -15.47 -5.23 -57.62
N HIS A 55 -14.38 -4.48 -57.87
CA HIS A 55 -13.38 -4.19 -56.86
C HIS A 55 -13.94 -3.43 -55.64
N LEU A 56 -14.81 -2.43 -55.85
CA LEU A 56 -15.43 -1.66 -54.76
C LEU A 56 -16.38 -2.51 -53.91
N LEU A 57 -17.21 -3.34 -54.54
CA LEU A 57 -18.10 -4.26 -53.84
C LEU A 57 -17.35 -5.37 -53.10
N THR A 58 -16.29 -5.93 -53.70
CA THR A 58 -15.41 -6.91 -53.05
C THR A 58 -14.75 -6.32 -51.81
N ASN A 59 -14.24 -5.09 -51.89
CA ASN A 59 -13.65 -4.42 -50.73
C ASN A 59 -14.70 -4.11 -49.66
N SER A 60 -15.89 -3.67 -50.05
CA SER A 60 -16.99 -3.46 -49.12
C SER A 60 -17.41 -4.75 -48.39
N LEU A 61 -17.43 -5.89 -49.07
CA LEU A 61 -17.68 -7.20 -48.46
C LEU A 61 -16.60 -7.56 -47.44
N LYS A 62 -15.32 -7.33 -47.76
CA LYS A 62 -14.19 -7.54 -46.84
C LYS A 62 -14.28 -6.61 -45.61
N GLU A 63 -14.58 -5.34 -45.83
CA GLU A 63 -14.78 -4.36 -44.76
C GLU A 63 -15.93 -4.75 -43.83
N TRP A 64 -17.08 -5.16 -44.39
CA TRP A 64 -18.21 -5.64 -43.61
C TRP A 64 -17.83 -6.89 -42.81
N TRP A 65 -17.15 -7.86 -43.43
CA TRP A 65 -16.70 -9.07 -42.74
C TRP A 65 -15.80 -8.74 -41.54
N SER A 66 -14.81 -7.88 -41.75
CA SER A 66 -13.83 -7.45 -40.75
C SER A 66 -14.37 -6.47 -39.69
N SER A 67 -15.54 -5.88 -39.89
CA SER A 67 -16.16 -4.99 -38.90
C SER A 67 -16.50 -5.73 -37.60
N ASP A 68 -16.32 -5.08 -36.45
CA ASP A 68 -16.72 -5.65 -35.15
C ASP A 68 -18.23 -5.51 -34.87
N SER A 69 -18.98 -4.84 -35.74
CA SER A 69 -20.43 -4.65 -35.61
C SER A 69 -21.22 -5.54 -36.58
N PHE A 70 -22.36 -6.06 -36.12
CA PHE A 70 -23.38 -6.67 -36.97
C PHE A 70 -24.75 -6.05 -36.63
N GLY A 71 -25.12 -5.00 -37.36
CA GLY A 71 -26.29 -4.16 -37.02
C GLY A 71 -26.10 -3.35 -35.74
N GLU A 72 -27.19 -2.74 -35.24
CA GLU A 72 -27.16 -1.84 -34.07
C GLU A 72 -27.09 -2.57 -32.71
N LYS A 73 -27.29 -3.88 -32.69
CA LYS A 73 -27.49 -4.67 -31.46
C LYS A 73 -26.24 -5.36 -30.91
N PHE A 74 -25.20 -5.54 -31.71
CA PHE A 74 -24.09 -6.44 -31.35
C PHE A 74 -22.73 -5.78 -31.53
N THR A 75 -21.97 -5.70 -30.44
CA THR A 75 -20.62 -5.14 -30.37
C THR A 75 -19.67 -6.22 -29.85
N ASP A 76 -19.15 -7.05 -30.77
CA ASP A 76 -18.04 -8.01 -30.59
C ASP A 76 -17.93 -8.86 -31.87
N LYS A 77 -16.88 -9.68 -32.03
CA LYS A 77 -16.61 -10.50 -33.23
C LYS A 77 -17.77 -11.47 -33.59
N CYS A 78 -18.77 -10.97 -34.33
CA CYS A 78 -20.01 -11.64 -34.71
C CYS A 78 -19.89 -12.52 -35.97
N TYR A 79 -18.74 -13.18 -36.20
CA TYR A 79 -18.51 -13.93 -37.44
C TYR A 79 -19.61 -14.99 -37.69
N HIS A 80 -19.99 -15.76 -36.68
CA HIS A 80 -21.05 -16.77 -36.80
C HIS A 80 -22.40 -16.17 -37.24
N ARG A 81 -22.83 -15.05 -36.65
CA ARG A 81 -24.09 -14.36 -37.02
C ARG A 81 -24.06 -13.80 -38.43
N LYS A 82 -22.94 -13.21 -38.84
CA LYS A 82 -22.74 -12.73 -40.22
C LYS A 82 -22.84 -13.86 -41.23
N VAL A 83 -22.27 -15.02 -40.90
CA VAL A 83 -22.36 -16.21 -41.75
C VAL A 83 -23.79 -16.71 -41.87
N ILE A 84 -24.51 -16.88 -40.76
CA ILE A 84 -25.92 -17.30 -40.77
C ILE A 84 -26.76 -16.35 -41.63
N TRP A 85 -26.59 -15.04 -41.41
CA TRP A 85 -27.33 -14.03 -42.15
C TRP A 85 -27.03 -14.10 -43.65
N PHE A 86 -25.75 -14.11 -44.04
CA PHE A 86 -25.36 -14.09 -45.45
C PHE A 86 -25.77 -15.37 -46.20
N LEU A 87 -25.63 -16.54 -45.58
CA LEU A 87 -25.93 -17.84 -46.19
C LEU A 87 -27.42 -18.15 -46.31
N HIS A 88 -28.31 -17.29 -45.80
CA HIS A 88 -29.73 -17.48 -45.96
C HIS A 88 -30.10 -17.63 -47.46
N PRO A 89 -30.87 -18.67 -47.87
CA PRO A 89 -31.12 -18.96 -49.28
C PRO A 89 -31.71 -17.78 -50.07
N SER A 90 -32.58 -16.97 -49.45
CA SER A 90 -33.18 -15.80 -50.12
C SER A 90 -32.17 -14.69 -50.45
N ARG A 91 -31.00 -14.67 -49.80
CA ARG A 91 -29.93 -13.69 -50.02
C ARG A 91 -28.82 -14.31 -50.85
N TYR A 92 -28.23 -15.40 -50.35
CA TYR A 92 -27.08 -16.06 -50.96
C TYR A 92 -27.32 -16.45 -52.42
N ASN A 93 -28.49 -17.00 -52.75
CA ASN A 93 -28.79 -17.47 -54.11
C ASN A 93 -29.03 -16.33 -55.11
N THR A 94 -29.17 -15.09 -54.65
CA THR A 94 -29.38 -13.94 -55.53
C THR A 94 -28.07 -13.30 -55.99
N ILE A 95 -26.99 -13.50 -55.21
CA ILE A 95 -25.67 -12.89 -55.39
C ILE A 95 -24.89 -13.55 -56.54
N GLU A 96 -24.11 -12.80 -57.31
CA GLU A 96 -23.27 -13.35 -58.37
C GLU A 96 -22.17 -14.29 -57.82
N GLU A 97 -21.79 -15.31 -58.60
CA GLU A 97 -20.91 -16.41 -58.17
C GLU A 97 -19.53 -15.95 -57.66
N ASP A 98 -18.93 -14.94 -58.31
CA ASP A 98 -17.62 -14.40 -57.93
C ASP A 98 -17.61 -13.83 -56.50
N PHE A 99 -18.69 -13.16 -56.07
CA PHE A 99 -18.79 -12.64 -54.71
C PHE A 99 -19.05 -13.73 -53.68
N ARG A 100 -19.80 -14.78 -54.05
CA ARG A 100 -19.97 -15.97 -53.19
C ARG A 100 -18.61 -16.63 -52.94
N LYS A 101 -17.76 -16.72 -53.96
CA LYS A 101 -16.40 -17.26 -53.82
C LYS A 101 -15.55 -16.43 -52.86
N VAL A 102 -15.54 -15.10 -53.00
CA VAL A 102 -14.84 -14.21 -52.05
C VAL A 102 -15.35 -14.39 -50.62
N PHE A 103 -16.67 -14.48 -50.43
CA PHE A 103 -17.24 -14.72 -49.12
C PHE A 103 -16.78 -16.06 -48.52
N LYS A 104 -16.82 -17.14 -49.31
CA LYS A 104 -16.32 -18.46 -48.88
C LYS A 104 -14.86 -18.42 -48.45
N GLU A 105 -13.99 -17.77 -49.21
CA GLU A 105 -12.58 -17.59 -48.86
C GLU A 105 -12.42 -16.87 -47.51
N LEU A 106 -13.23 -15.83 -47.24
CA LEU A 106 -13.20 -15.12 -45.96
C LEU A 106 -13.65 -15.98 -44.79
N VAL A 107 -14.71 -16.78 -44.97
CA VAL A 107 -15.20 -17.73 -43.98
C VAL A 107 -14.14 -18.80 -43.68
N GLU A 108 -13.52 -19.38 -44.71
CA GLU A 108 -12.47 -20.39 -44.57
C GLU A 108 -11.24 -19.85 -43.82
N LEU A 109 -10.79 -18.63 -44.13
CA LEU A 109 -9.68 -17.96 -43.45
C LEU A 109 -9.95 -17.68 -41.96
N ASN A 110 -11.22 -17.63 -41.56
CA ASN A 110 -11.63 -17.24 -40.21
C ASN A 110 -12.43 -18.34 -39.49
N ALA A 111 -12.56 -19.55 -40.05
CA ALA A 111 -13.34 -20.64 -39.46
C ALA A 111 -12.89 -20.99 -38.03
N ASP A 112 -11.61 -20.74 -37.73
CA ASP A 112 -11.01 -20.96 -36.41
C ASP A 112 -11.44 -19.94 -35.36
N ARG A 113 -12.17 -18.89 -35.75
CA ARG A 113 -12.67 -17.84 -34.86
C ARG A 113 -14.10 -18.08 -34.38
N PHE A 114 -14.81 -19.09 -34.90
CA PHE A 114 -16.18 -19.38 -34.51
C PHE A 114 -16.51 -20.88 -34.54
N HIS A 115 -15.89 -21.60 -33.61
CA HIS A 115 -16.07 -23.05 -33.47
C HIS A 115 -17.51 -23.45 -33.13
N PHE A 116 -17.85 -24.70 -33.49
CA PHE A 116 -19.12 -25.31 -33.13
C PHE A 116 -19.15 -25.67 -31.63
N ASP A 117 -19.37 -24.68 -30.77
CA ASP A 117 -19.46 -24.85 -29.32
C ASP A 117 -20.44 -23.85 -28.68
N ASN A 118 -20.75 -24.06 -27.40
CA ASN A 118 -21.65 -23.22 -26.62
C ASN A 118 -21.01 -21.90 -26.12
N LYS A 119 -19.70 -21.70 -26.30
CA LYS A 119 -19.02 -20.46 -25.90
C LYS A 119 -19.13 -19.40 -27.00
N CYS A 120 -19.05 -19.82 -28.26
CA CYS A 120 -19.12 -18.94 -29.41
C CYS A 120 -20.57 -18.65 -29.83
N TRP A 121 -21.45 -19.64 -29.70
CA TRP A 121 -22.84 -19.54 -30.14
C TRP A 121 -23.77 -19.44 -28.94
N ASP A 122 -24.57 -18.39 -28.87
CA ASP A 122 -25.68 -18.28 -27.91
C ASP A 122 -26.94 -19.00 -28.41
N GLU A 123 -27.92 -19.14 -27.52
CA GLU A 123 -29.16 -19.86 -27.78
C GLU A 123 -29.90 -19.35 -29.03
N ASP A 124 -29.97 -18.03 -29.21
CA ASP A 124 -30.64 -17.42 -30.38
C ASP A 124 -29.94 -17.80 -31.68
N SER A 125 -28.61 -17.67 -31.72
CA SER A 125 -27.81 -17.97 -32.92
C SER A 125 -27.82 -19.46 -33.24
N ARG A 126 -27.83 -20.33 -32.22
CA ARG A 126 -27.98 -21.78 -32.40
C ARG A 126 -29.33 -22.14 -33.00
N ASN A 127 -30.40 -21.55 -32.48
CA ASN A 127 -31.75 -21.80 -32.97
C ASN A 127 -31.95 -21.26 -34.38
N GLU A 128 -31.37 -20.10 -34.71
CA GLU A 128 -31.38 -19.55 -36.07
C GLU A 128 -30.68 -20.50 -37.05
N LEU A 129 -29.47 -20.98 -36.74
CA LEU A 129 -28.79 -21.97 -37.55
C LEU A 129 -29.61 -23.27 -37.69
N LYS A 130 -30.11 -23.81 -36.57
CA LYS A 130 -30.95 -25.02 -36.55
C LYS A 130 -32.13 -24.88 -37.50
N ASN A 131 -32.87 -23.78 -37.40
CA ASN A 131 -34.06 -23.54 -38.21
C ASN A 131 -33.73 -23.45 -39.70
N HIS A 132 -32.69 -22.72 -40.08
CA HIS A 132 -32.30 -22.60 -41.50
C HIS A 132 -31.80 -23.91 -42.10
N VAL A 133 -31.05 -24.71 -41.34
CA VAL A 133 -30.59 -26.02 -41.80
C VAL A 133 -31.77 -26.98 -41.97
N ILE A 134 -32.69 -27.04 -41.01
CA ILE A 134 -33.89 -27.88 -41.08
C ILE A 134 -34.80 -27.45 -42.24
N GLU A 135 -35.02 -26.15 -42.41
CA GLU A 135 -35.78 -25.60 -43.53
C GLU A 135 -35.15 -26.01 -44.87
N SER A 136 -33.83 -25.90 -44.99
CA SER A 136 -33.09 -26.28 -46.20
C SER A 136 -33.15 -27.79 -46.48
N LEU A 137 -33.12 -28.63 -45.45
CA LEU A 137 -33.33 -30.08 -45.56
C LEU A 137 -34.73 -30.42 -46.09
N SER A 138 -35.76 -29.64 -45.73
CA SER A 138 -37.14 -29.88 -46.14
C SER A 138 -37.43 -29.52 -47.60
N LYS A 139 -36.71 -28.54 -48.16
CA LYS A 139 -36.98 -27.95 -49.49
C LYS A 139 -36.33 -28.68 -50.67
N GLN A 140 -35.29 -29.50 -50.44
CA GLN A 140 -34.53 -30.22 -51.49
C GLN A 140 -34.04 -29.35 -52.67
N ASP A 141 -33.85 -28.04 -52.47
CA ASP A 141 -33.55 -27.05 -53.52
C ASP A 141 -32.05 -26.78 -53.73
N GLY A 142 -31.18 -27.62 -53.16
CA GLY A 142 -29.72 -27.50 -53.25
C GLY A 142 -29.07 -26.54 -52.23
N SER A 143 -29.85 -25.77 -51.45
CA SER A 143 -29.36 -24.89 -50.37
C SER A 143 -28.63 -25.63 -49.25
N ILE A 144 -28.91 -26.93 -49.08
CA ILE A 144 -28.26 -27.80 -48.10
C ILE A 144 -26.74 -27.95 -48.31
N ASN A 145 -26.26 -27.77 -49.55
CA ASN A 145 -24.83 -27.89 -49.85
C ASN A 145 -23.99 -26.84 -49.12
N GLU A 146 -24.53 -25.62 -48.96
CA GLU A 146 -23.79 -24.52 -48.33
C GLU A 146 -23.76 -24.62 -46.82
N TRP A 147 -24.87 -25.05 -46.22
CA TRP A 147 -24.88 -25.38 -44.80
C TRP A 147 -23.97 -26.57 -44.50
N THR A 148 -23.93 -27.59 -45.37
CA THR A 148 -23.03 -28.73 -45.23
C THR A 148 -21.56 -28.31 -45.32
N TRP A 149 -21.21 -27.42 -46.26
CA TRP A 149 -19.88 -26.83 -46.37
C TRP A 149 -19.52 -26.07 -45.09
N LEU A 150 -20.38 -25.17 -44.61
CA LEU A 150 -20.12 -24.42 -43.38
C LEU A 150 -19.88 -25.34 -42.18
N LEU A 151 -20.77 -26.30 -41.96
CA LEU A 151 -20.68 -27.25 -40.86
C LEU A 151 -19.38 -28.06 -40.94
N SER A 152 -18.91 -28.39 -42.14
CA SER A 152 -17.64 -29.10 -42.33
C SER A 152 -16.40 -28.27 -41.96
N LEU A 153 -16.51 -26.94 -41.96
CA LEU A 153 -15.44 -26.02 -41.56
C LEU A 153 -15.40 -25.81 -40.05
N ILE A 154 -16.56 -25.60 -39.43
CA ILE A 154 -16.65 -25.22 -38.01
C ILE A 154 -16.67 -26.41 -37.05
N ILE A 155 -17.07 -27.59 -37.51
CA ILE A 155 -17.05 -28.82 -36.72
C ILE A 155 -15.67 -29.49 -36.83
N LYS A 156 -14.90 -29.43 -35.75
CA LYS A 156 -13.55 -30.02 -35.66
C LYS A 156 -13.54 -31.21 -34.70
N ILE A 157 -13.82 -32.40 -35.21
CA ILE A 157 -13.82 -33.63 -34.39
C ILE A 157 -12.36 -34.00 -34.00
N PRO A 158 -12.00 -34.04 -32.70
CA PRO A 158 -10.62 -34.24 -32.25
C PRO A 158 -9.91 -35.48 -32.83
N SER A 159 -10.60 -36.62 -32.84
CA SER A 159 -10.05 -37.90 -33.34
C SER A 159 -9.61 -37.92 -34.82
N LYS A 160 -10.02 -36.94 -35.64
CA LYS A 160 -9.63 -36.82 -37.06
C LYS A 160 -8.41 -35.91 -37.31
N GLN A 161 -7.95 -35.13 -36.33
CA GLN A 161 -6.84 -34.19 -36.51
C GLN A 161 -5.46 -34.79 -36.24
N LEU A 162 -5.35 -35.73 -35.29
CA LEU A 162 -4.09 -36.41 -34.96
C LEU A 162 -3.48 -37.21 -36.13
N SER A 163 -4.30 -37.65 -37.09
CA SER A 163 -3.82 -38.36 -38.29
C SER A 163 -3.34 -37.44 -39.41
N LYS A 164 -3.67 -36.13 -39.37
CA LYS A 164 -3.32 -35.17 -40.44
C LYS A 164 -2.13 -34.26 -40.11
N GLN A 165 -1.79 -34.07 -38.83
CA GLN A 165 -0.69 -33.17 -38.43
C GLN A 165 0.72 -33.68 -38.76
N ASN A 166 0.89 -34.94 -39.19
CA ASN A 166 2.18 -35.45 -39.66
C ASN A 166 2.59 -34.97 -41.07
N LYS A 167 1.80 -34.13 -41.74
CA LYS A 167 2.19 -33.54 -43.03
C LYS A 167 1.82 -32.05 -43.14
N LYS A 168 2.86 -31.23 -42.95
CA LYS A 168 3.10 -29.86 -43.45
C LYS A 168 2.49 -28.64 -42.74
N HIS A 169 3.42 -27.70 -42.58
CA HIS A 169 3.36 -26.24 -42.35
C HIS A 169 3.20 -25.68 -40.93
N LYS A 170 4.32 -25.10 -40.49
CA LYS A 170 4.51 -24.11 -39.44
C LYS A 170 3.82 -22.81 -39.87
N CYS A 171 2.81 -22.38 -39.13
CA CYS A 171 2.31 -21.01 -39.17
C CYS A 171 1.99 -20.59 -37.74
N ASP A 172 2.65 -19.54 -37.27
CA ASP A 172 2.47 -18.95 -35.96
C ASP A 172 1.14 -18.18 -35.92
N SER A 173 0.15 -18.69 -35.19
CA SER A 173 -0.90 -17.89 -34.54
C SER A 173 -1.69 -18.73 -33.52
N ASP A 174 -1.66 -18.31 -32.25
CA ASP A 174 -2.67 -18.45 -31.17
C ASP A 174 -3.54 -19.73 -31.09
N ALA A 175 -3.02 -20.91 -31.45
CA ALA A 175 -3.60 -22.21 -31.09
C ALA A 175 -3.24 -22.64 -29.65
N SER A 176 -3.21 -21.69 -28.71
CA SER A 176 -2.80 -21.93 -27.33
C SER A 176 -3.83 -22.66 -26.47
N PHE A 177 -5.01 -22.98 -27.02
CA PHE A 177 -6.08 -23.64 -26.26
C PHE A 177 -6.02 -25.18 -26.30
N TRP A 178 -5.44 -25.78 -27.35
CA TRP A 178 -5.41 -27.26 -27.52
C TRP A 178 -4.01 -27.87 -27.47
N THR A 179 -2.96 -27.07 -27.30
CA THR A 179 -1.58 -27.55 -27.22
C THR A 179 -0.82 -26.82 -26.11
N LYS A 180 -0.91 -27.35 -24.89
CA LYS A 180 0.16 -27.25 -23.90
C LYS A 180 0.50 -28.65 -23.45
N ASN A 181 1.59 -29.17 -24.00
CA ASN A 181 2.65 -29.92 -23.31
C ASN A 181 3.54 -30.56 -24.37
N SER A 182 4.58 -29.84 -24.78
CA SER A 182 5.75 -30.47 -25.41
C SER A 182 6.96 -30.20 -24.50
N VAL A 183 7.36 -31.21 -23.72
CA VAL A 183 8.68 -31.21 -23.06
C VAL A 183 9.32 -32.59 -23.21
N ILE A 184 10.33 -32.60 -24.08
CA ILE A 184 11.64 -33.28 -24.03
C ILE A 184 11.70 -34.63 -23.29
N SER A 185 11.97 -35.67 -24.06
CA SER A 185 12.23 -37.06 -23.64
C SER A 185 13.65 -37.26 -23.10
N ASN A 186 13.76 -37.81 -21.89
CA ASN A 186 14.87 -38.68 -21.46
C ASN A 186 14.29 -40.08 -21.21
N GLU A 187 15.05 -41.12 -21.58
CA GLU A 187 14.51 -42.41 -22.06
C GLU A 187 14.10 -43.47 -21.03
N ASP A 188 14.10 -43.20 -19.73
CA ASP A 188 13.93 -44.27 -18.71
C ASP A 188 12.54 -44.34 -18.01
N GLU A 189 11.53 -43.54 -18.43
CA GLU A 189 10.16 -43.54 -17.85
C GLU A 189 9.07 -43.99 -18.87
N LYS A 190 9.23 -45.16 -19.51
CA LYS A 190 8.41 -45.53 -20.69
C LYS A 190 7.04 -46.18 -20.42
N GLU A 191 6.74 -46.73 -19.24
CA GLU A 191 5.44 -47.38 -18.99
C GLU A 191 4.37 -46.48 -18.35
N GLU A 192 4.72 -45.62 -17.38
CA GLU A 192 3.76 -44.71 -16.73
C GLU A 192 3.33 -43.52 -17.61
N LYS A 193 4.23 -43.00 -18.46
CA LYS A 193 3.91 -41.87 -19.36
C LYS A 193 2.93 -42.22 -20.48
N VAL A 194 2.79 -43.51 -20.83
CA VAL A 194 1.94 -43.96 -21.95
C VAL A 194 0.47 -44.06 -21.53
N SER A 195 0.17 -44.31 -20.25
CA SER A 195 -1.20 -44.31 -19.71
C SER A 195 -1.72 -42.88 -19.48
N GLN A 196 -0.89 -42.00 -18.91
CA GLN A 196 -1.23 -40.58 -18.65
C GLN A 196 -1.66 -39.85 -19.93
N ASN A 197 -0.94 -40.04 -21.05
CA ASN A 197 -1.28 -39.42 -22.33
C ASN A 197 -2.64 -39.86 -22.91
N LYS A 198 -3.13 -41.06 -22.57
CA LYS A 198 -4.44 -41.54 -23.07
C LYS A 198 -5.60 -40.95 -22.29
N GLU A 199 -5.41 -40.76 -21.00
CA GLU A 199 -6.44 -40.22 -20.11
C GLU A 199 -6.62 -38.72 -20.27
N GLU A 200 -5.52 -37.97 -20.42
CA GLU A 200 -5.57 -36.54 -20.79
C GLU A 200 -6.24 -36.35 -22.15
N LEU A 201 -5.93 -37.19 -23.12
CA LEU A 201 -6.58 -37.19 -24.43
C LEU A 201 -8.09 -37.43 -24.26
N PHE A 202 -8.49 -38.46 -23.51
CA PHE A 202 -9.90 -38.75 -23.29
C PHE A 202 -10.64 -37.62 -22.58
N LYS A 203 -10.02 -36.96 -21.59
CA LYS A 203 -10.57 -35.76 -20.96
C LYS A 203 -10.79 -34.64 -21.97
N SER A 204 -9.80 -34.35 -22.83
CA SER A 204 -9.93 -33.32 -23.87
C SER A 204 -11.07 -33.64 -24.86
N GLU A 205 -11.27 -34.92 -25.18
CA GLU A 205 -12.37 -35.39 -26.01
C GLU A 205 -13.74 -35.21 -25.31
N LEU A 206 -13.81 -35.46 -24.00
CA LEU A 206 -15.00 -35.21 -23.18
C LEU A 206 -15.29 -33.71 -23.02
N GLU A 207 -14.28 -32.87 -22.84
CA GLU A 207 -14.41 -31.40 -22.81
C GLU A 207 -15.07 -30.88 -24.08
N TYR A 208 -14.64 -31.39 -25.24
CA TYR A 208 -15.27 -31.06 -26.52
C TYR A 208 -16.73 -31.55 -26.59
N CYS A 209 -17.04 -32.75 -26.08
CA CYS A 209 -18.41 -33.25 -26.00
C CYS A 209 -19.28 -32.31 -25.14
N VAL A 210 -18.80 -31.93 -23.95
CA VAL A 210 -19.49 -31.02 -23.04
C VAL A 210 -19.76 -29.67 -23.70
N ALA A 211 -18.80 -29.14 -24.45
CA ALA A 211 -18.96 -27.88 -25.18
C ALA A 211 -20.07 -27.94 -26.24
N CYS A 212 -20.42 -29.14 -26.73
CA CYS A 212 -21.48 -29.37 -27.71
C CYS A 212 -22.88 -29.59 -27.09
N VAL A 213 -23.05 -29.54 -25.75
CA VAL A 213 -24.32 -29.92 -25.10
C VAL A 213 -25.55 -29.12 -25.55
N GLY A 214 -25.36 -27.84 -25.90
CA GLY A 214 -26.44 -26.96 -26.36
C GLY A 214 -26.94 -27.33 -27.77
N TRP A 215 -26.16 -28.14 -28.49
CA TRP A 215 -26.48 -28.60 -29.84
C TRP A 215 -27.12 -29.99 -29.85
N LYS A 216 -27.37 -30.63 -28.69
CA LYS A 216 -27.86 -32.02 -28.59
C LYS A 216 -29.04 -32.31 -29.53
N GLU A 217 -30.09 -31.49 -29.48
CA GLU A 217 -31.29 -31.70 -30.32
C GLU A 217 -30.97 -31.58 -31.80
N PHE A 218 -30.23 -30.54 -32.19
CA PHE A 218 -29.79 -30.34 -33.58
C PHE A 218 -28.95 -31.50 -34.10
N LEU A 219 -28.04 -32.03 -33.28
CA LEU A 219 -27.20 -33.19 -33.62
C LEU A 219 -28.00 -34.49 -33.79
N ILE A 220 -29.16 -34.60 -33.13
CA ILE A 220 -30.06 -35.75 -33.25
C ILE A 220 -30.94 -35.61 -34.50
N GLU A 221 -31.52 -34.42 -34.73
CA GLU A 221 -32.47 -34.18 -35.82
C GLU A 221 -31.79 -34.14 -37.21
N CYS A 222 -30.55 -33.65 -37.31
CA CYS A 222 -29.88 -33.38 -38.59
C CYS A 222 -28.81 -34.43 -39.00
N GLN A 223 -28.97 -35.68 -38.58
CA GLN A 223 -28.02 -36.78 -38.89
C GLN A 223 -27.95 -37.16 -40.37
N THR A 224 -28.83 -36.63 -41.23
CA THR A 224 -28.70 -36.75 -42.69
C THR A 224 -27.44 -36.04 -43.22
N ILE A 225 -26.91 -35.05 -42.49
CA ILE A 225 -25.67 -34.37 -42.83
C ILE A 225 -24.48 -35.17 -42.27
N ALA A 226 -23.60 -35.65 -43.16
CA ALA A 226 -22.53 -36.58 -42.80
C ALA A 226 -21.59 -36.08 -41.68
N ILE A 227 -21.26 -34.78 -41.63
CA ILE A 227 -20.39 -34.25 -40.56
C ILE A 227 -21.08 -34.21 -39.19
N ILE A 228 -22.39 -33.95 -39.16
CA ILE A 228 -23.21 -33.99 -37.94
C ILE A 228 -23.33 -35.43 -37.44
N ASP A 229 -23.64 -36.37 -38.32
CA ASP A 229 -23.67 -37.80 -37.99
C ASP A 229 -22.33 -38.28 -37.42
N HIS A 230 -21.21 -37.89 -38.04
CA HIS A 230 -19.89 -38.20 -37.53
C HIS A 230 -19.63 -37.61 -36.13
N LEU A 231 -20.03 -36.36 -35.88
CA LEU A 231 -19.88 -35.71 -34.58
C LEU A 231 -20.74 -36.39 -33.52
N TRP A 232 -22.00 -36.69 -33.83
CA TRP A 232 -22.89 -37.39 -32.91
C TRP A 232 -22.37 -38.79 -32.58
N LYS A 233 -21.91 -39.55 -33.58
CA LYS A 233 -21.26 -40.85 -33.37
C LYS A 233 -20.01 -40.75 -32.50
N PHE A 234 -19.22 -39.69 -32.66
CA PHE A 234 -18.07 -39.42 -31.80
C PHE A 234 -18.49 -39.19 -30.34
N ILE A 235 -19.47 -38.30 -30.10
CA ILE A 235 -20.01 -38.02 -28.77
C ILE A 235 -20.54 -39.31 -28.13
N GLN A 236 -21.36 -40.08 -28.88
CA GLN A 236 -21.90 -41.35 -28.41
C GLN A 236 -20.80 -42.37 -28.09
N LYS A 237 -19.74 -42.43 -28.88
CA LYS A 237 -18.57 -43.28 -28.61
C LYS A 237 -17.90 -42.88 -27.29
N MET A 238 -17.65 -41.59 -27.09
CA MET A 238 -17.00 -41.08 -25.87
C MET A 238 -17.84 -41.33 -24.62
N LEU A 239 -19.15 -41.08 -24.68
CA LEU A 239 -20.07 -41.34 -23.58
C LEU A 239 -20.20 -42.83 -23.28
N LYS A 240 -20.16 -43.71 -24.29
CA LYS A 240 -20.11 -45.16 -24.10
C LYS A 240 -18.82 -45.58 -23.40
N THR A 241 -17.68 -45.04 -23.81
CA THR A 241 -16.40 -45.29 -23.13
C THR A 241 -16.46 -44.84 -21.67
N LEU A 242 -16.97 -43.64 -21.39
CA LEU A 242 -17.17 -43.16 -20.01
C LEU A 242 -18.13 -44.07 -19.23
N GLY A 243 -19.23 -44.48 -19.85
CA GLY A 243 -20.20 -45.42 -19.27
C GLY A 243 -19.57 -46.78 -18.92
N THR A 244 -18.68 -47.31 -19.77
CA THR A 244 -17.90 -48.52 -19.48
C THR A 244 -16.93 -48.30 -18.32
N ILE A 245 -16.20 -47.17 -18.29
CA ILE A 245 -15.29 -46.82 -17.19
C ILE A 245 -16.03 -46.77 -15.85
N ILE A 246 -17.20 -46.13 -15.82
CA ILE A 246 -18.07 -46.05 -14.63
C ILE A 246 -18.60 -47.45 -14.26
N LYS A 247 -19.03 -48.24 -15.25
CA LYS A 247 -19.58 -49.58 -15.01
C LYS A 247 -18.54 -50.53 -14.41
N ASP A 248 -17.30 -50.42 -14.85
CA ASP A 248 -16.17 -51.28 -14.46
C ASP A 248 -15.43 -50.75 -13.22
N ASP A 249 -15.94 -49.70 -12.57
CA ASP A 249 -15.34 -49.05 -11.39
C ASP A 249 -13.89 -48.56 -11.62
N LYS A 250 -13.59 -48.10 -12.84
CA LYS A 250 -12.26 -47.59 -13.27
C LYS A 250 -12.20 -46.08 -13.39
N LEU A 251 -13.14 -45.36 -12.77
CA LEU A 251 -13.14 -43.91 -12.77
C LEU A 251 -11.99 -43.42 -11.88
N THR A 252 -11.12 -42.57 -12.42
CA THR A 252 -9.98 -41.98 -11.70
C THR A 252 -10.37 -40.70 -10.98
N PHE A 253 -9.57 -40.28 -9.99
CA PHE A 253 -9.75 -38.98 -9.35
C PHE A 253 -9.66 -37.82 -10.36
N PHE A 254 -8.75 -37.90 -11.33
CA PHE A 254 -8.61 -36.89 -12.38
C PHE A 254 -9.89 -36.70 -13.22
N LEU A 255 -10.54 -37.80 -13.61
CA LEU A 255 -11.80 -37.74 -14.34
C LEU A 255 -12.97 -37.29 -13.45
N CYS A 256 -13.01 -37.71 -12.19
CA CYS A 256 -14.01 -37.22 -11.23
C CYS A 256 -13.91 -35.70 -11.02
N ASP A 257 -12.70 -35.17 -10.85
CA ASP A 257 -12.44 -33.74 -10.70
C ASP A 257 -12.92 -32.96 -11.93
N PHE A 258 -12.60 -33.47 -13.13
CA PHE A 258 -13.12 -32.91 -14.38
C PHE A 258 -14.66 -32.88 -14.41
N LEU A 259 -15.33 -33.98 -14.02
CA LEU A 259 -16.79 -34.05 -14.02
C LEU A 259 -17.41 -33.07 -13.03
N LYS A 260 -16.83 -32.91 -11.83
CA LYS A 260 -17.35 -31.98 -10.81
C LYS A 260 -17.10 -30.50 -11.12
N LYS A 261 -16.22 -30.19 -12.07
CA LYS A 261 -15.90 -28.82 -12.46
C LYS A 261 -16.94 -28.25 -13.44
N ASP A 262 -17.21 -26.94 -13.35
CA ASP A 262 -17.94 -26.13 -14.35
C ASP A 262 -19.26 -26.75 -14.89
N GLU A 263 -20.01 -27.45 -14.04
CA GLU A 263 -21.26 -28.18 -14.37
C GLU A 263 -21.08 -29.30 -15.41
N ASN A 264 -19.84 -29.78 -15.63
CA ASN A 264 -19.55 -30.80 -16.63
C ASN A 264 -20.35 -32.08 -16.40
N GLU A 265 -20.53 -32.49 -15.14
CA GLU A 265 -21.36 -33.61 -14.74
C GLU A 265 -22.79 -33.47 -15.27
N GLU A 266 -23.45 -32.34 -15.07
CA GLU A 266 -24.81 -32.09 -15.54
C GLU A 266 -24.89 -32.12 -17.07
N ARG A 267 -23.90 -31.54 -17.74
CA ARG A 267 -23.83 -31.52 -19.21
C ARG A 267 -23.60 -32.90 -19.80
N ILE A 268 -22.74 -33.72 -19.16
CA ILE A 268 -22.53 -35.12 -19.52
C ILE A 268 -23.81 -35.93 -19.29
N ARG A 269 -24.52 -35.71 -18.17
CA ARG A 269 -25.82 -36.34 -17.92
C ARG A 269 -26.80 -36.01 -19.04
N LYS A 270 -26.95 -34.72 -19.38
CA LYS A 270 -27.82 -34.27 -20.48
C LYS A 270 -27.47 -34.91 -21.81
N LEU A 271 -26.18 -35.07 -22.14
CA LEU A 271 -25.76 -35.75 -23.37
C LEU A 271 -25.95 -37.28 -23.34
N GLY A 272 -25.79 -37.89 -22.15
CA GLY A 272 -25.66 -39.32 -21.95
C GLY A 272 -26.85 -40.02 -21.27
N GLU A 273 -28.03 -39.39 -21.22
CA GLU A 273 -29.26 -39.87 -20.54
C GLU A 273 -29.57 -41.38 -20.74
N ASN A 274 -29.23 -41.94 -21.91
CA ASN A 274 -29.50 -43.35 -22.26
C ASN A 274 -28.25 -44.25 -22.33
N VAL A 275 -27.07 -43.71 -22.00
CA VAL A 275 -25.76 -44.38 -22.20
C VAL A 275 -25.02 -44.57 -20.88
N ILE A 276 -25.15 -43.60 -19.96
CA ILE A 276 -24.45 -43.62 -18.68
C ILE A 276 -25.41 -44.10 -17.60
N GLY A 277 -24.98 -45.09 -16.81
CA GLY A 277 -25.73 -45.55 -15.64
C GLY A 277 -25.71 -44.49 -14.54
N LEU A 278 -26.72 -43.61 -14.52
CA LEU A 278 -26.79 -42.47 -13.60
C LEU A 278 -26.62 -42.86 -12.14
N SER A 279 -27.24 -43.96 -11.69
CA SER A 279 -27.12 -44.41 -10.30
C SER A 279 -25.69 -44.79 -9.88
N LYS A 280 -24.91 -45.39 -10.77
CA LYS A 280 -23.48 -45.68 -10.51
C LYS A 280 -22.64 -44.41 -10.51
N LEU A 281 -22.95 -43.48 -11.42
CA LEU A 281 -22.28 -42.19 -11.46
C LEU A 281 -22.56 -41.38 -10.18
N ASP A 282 -23.81 -41.33 -9.71
CA ASP A 282 -24.21 -40.68 -8.46
C ASP A 282 -23.38 -41.20 -7.28
N LEU A 283 -23.31 -42.52 -7.12
CA LEU A 283 -22.54 -43.17 -6.05
C LEU A 283 -21.04 -42.86 -6.16
N ALA A 284 -20.48 -42.87 -7.37
CA ALA A 284 -19.07 -42.53 -7.57
C ALA A 284 -18.79 -41.06 -7.26
N MET A 285 -19.70 -40.15 -7.62
CA MET A 285 -19.56 -38.72 -7.34
C MET A 285 -19.69 -38.40 -5.85
N GLU A 286 -20.58 -39.07 -5.11
CA GLU A 286 -20.69 -38.96 -3.65
C GLU A 286 -19.39 -39.41 -2.97
N LYS A 287 -18.90 -40.60 -3.32
CA LYS A 287 -17.62 -41.13 -2.82
C LYS A 287 -16.45 -40.20 -3.12
N PHE A 288 -16.38 -39.67 -4.34
CA PHE A 288 -15.33 -38.72 -4.73
C PHE A 288 -15.35 -37.46 -3.87
N VAL A 289 -16.53 -36.86 -3.64
CA VAL A 289 -16.66 -35.65 -2.80
C VAL A 289 -16.15 -35.92 -1.39
N ASP A 290 -16.54 -37.05 -0.80
CA ASP A 290 -16.09 -37.42 0.55
C ASP A 290 -14.57 -37.64 0.62
N TYR A 291 -14.01 -38.39 -0.32
CA TYR A 291 -12.57 -38.69 -0.33
C TYR A 291 -11.74 -37.45 -0.64
N LYS A 292 -12.19 -36.63 -1.59
CA LYS A 292 -11.56 -35.36 -1.94
C LYS A 292 -11.55 -34.41 -0.74
N LYS A 293 -12.65 -34.33 0.01
CA LYS A 293 -12.72 -33.53 1.24
C LYS A 293 -11.72 -34.02 2.30
N LEU A 294 -11.62 -35.33 2.53
CA LEU A 294 -10.67 -35.88 3.50
C LEU A 294 -9.22 -35.53 3.14
N THR A 295 -8.85 -35.69 1.87
CA THR A 295 -7.48 -35.48 1.40
C THR A 295 -7.14 -34.00 1.31
N ASP A 296 -8.05 -33.15 0.82
CA ASP A 296 -7.87 -31.70 0.79
C ASP A 296 -7.74 -31.12 2.21
N ASN A 297 -8.56 -31.58 3.17
CA ASN A 297 -8.45 -31.13 4.57
C ASN A 297 -7.07 -31.44 5.15
N PHE A 298 -6.56 -32.67 4.94
CA PHE A 298 -5.21 -33.04 5.37
C PHE A 298 -4.12 -32.17 4.72
N MET A 299 -4.22 -31.92 3.41
CA MET A 299 -3.26 -31.10 2.69
C MET A 299 -3.26 -29.64 3.15
N ILE A 300 -4.43 -29.07 3.44
CA ILE A 300 -4.56 -27.73 4.03
C ILE A 300 -3.93 -27.70 5.41
N VAL A 301 -4.19 -28.69 6.27
CA VAL A 301 -3.61 -28.78 7.61
C VAL A 301 -2.09 -28.81 7.56
N LEU A 302 -1.51 -29.67 6.72
CA LEU A 302 -0.06 -29.75 6.54
C LEU A 302 0.54 -28.42 6.11
N ARG A 303 -0.04 -27.77 5.09
CA ARG A 303 0.47 -26.49 4.58
C ARG A 303 0.37 -25.36 5.61
N SER A 304 -0.69 -25.35 6.40
CA SER A 304 -1.02 -24.21 7.26
C SER A 304 -0.30 -24.26 8.60
N TYR A 305 -0.15 -25.45 9.17
CA TYR A 305 0.33 -25.62 10.54
C TYR A 305 1.78 -26.11 10.64
N PHE A 306 2.39 -26.50 9.52
CA PHE A 306 3.77 -26.97 9.46
C PHE A 306 4.59 -26.17 8.45
N GLU A 307 5.73 -25.62 8.90
CA GLU A 307 6.69 -24.95 8.01
C GLU A 307 7.39 -25.95 7.07
N LYS A 308 7.56 -27.19 7.54
CA LYS A 308 8.11 -28.32 6.77
C LYS A 308 7.28 -29.56 7.06
N SER A 309 6.91 -30.29 6.01
CA SER A 309 6.19 -31.55 6.17
C SER A 309 7.02 -32.51 7.03
N PRO A 310 6.46 -33.07 8.11
CA PRO A 310 7.12 -34.12 8.88
C PRO A 310 7.52 -35.28 7.96
N MET A 311 8.75 -35.80 8.11
CA MET A 311 9.26 -36.88 7.25
C MET A 311 8.39 -38.13 7.36
N GLU A 312 7.84 -38.37 8.56
CA GLU A 312 6.98 -39.48 8.89
C GLU A 312 5.61 -39.41 8.19
N LEU A 313 5.21 -38.24 7.70
CA LEU A 313 3.99 -38.04 6.91
C LEU A 313 4.24 -38.02 5.40
N ASN A 314 5.49 -38.10 4.95
CA ASN A 314 5.84 -37.92 3.55
C ASN A 314 5.16 -38.95 2.64
N THR A 315 5.02 -40.20 3.09
CA THR A 315 4.30 -41.24 2.33
C THR A 315 2.83 -40.90 2.14
N LEU A 316 2.15 -40.41 3.18
CA LEU A 316 0.73 -40.03 3.11
C LEU A 316 0.55 -38.73 2.30
N TYR A 317 1.50 -37.80 2.42
CA TYR A 317 1.55 -36.58 1.63
C TYR A 317 1.70 -36.88 0.13
N GLU A 318 2.68 -37.72 -0.24
CA GLU A 318 2.88 -38.14 -1.63
C GLU A 318 1.69 -38.94 -2.16
N PHE A 319 1.06 -39.77 -1.31
CA PHE A 319 -0.20 -40.42 -1.66
C PHE A 319 -1.29 -39.40 -2.02
N CYS A 320 -1.55 -38.42 -1.14
CA CYS A 320 -2.58 -37.40 -1.37
C CYS A 320 -2.28 -36.52 -2.60
N ARG A 321 -1.00 -36.29 -2.89
CA ARG A 321 -0.54 -35.50 -4.04
C ARG A 321 -0.71 -36.23 -5.37
N ASN A 322 -0.62 -37.56 -5.37
CA ASN A 322 -0.64 -38.39 -6.58
C ASN A 322 -1.99 -39.08 -6.84
N LEU A 323 -3.06 -38.64 -6.17
CA LEU A 323 -4.39 -39.25 -6.27
C LEU A 323 -4.97 -39.26 -7.68
N ASP A 324 -4.65 -38.26 -8.49
CA ASP A 324 -5.19 -38.10 -9.85
C ASP A 324 -4.99 -39.34 -10.72
N HIS A 325 -3.94 -40.13 -10.47
CA HIS A 325 -3.61 -41.34 -11.23
C HIS A 325 -4.23 -42.63 -10.67
N HIS A 326 -4.97 -42.54 -9.57
CA HIS A 326 -5.58 -43.70 -8.92
C HIS A 326 -7.07 -43.80 -9.25
N TYR A 327 -7.55 -45.04 -9.35
CA TYR A 327 -8.98 -45.29 -9.47
C TYR A 327 -9.66 -44.96 -8.14
N LEU A 328 -10.88 -44.42 -8.22
CA LEU A 328 -11.70 -44.13 -7.05
C LEU A 328 -11.97 -45.39 -6.22
N SER A 329 -12.12 -46.54 -6.88
CA SER A 329 -12.30 -47.86 -6.24
C SER A 329 -11.05 -48.32 -5.48
N ASP A 330 -9.85 -47.94 -5.92
CA ASP A 330 -8.60 -48.27 -5.21
C ASP A 330 -8.56 -47.63 -3.82
N PHE A 331 -9.27 -46.52 -3.61
CA PHE A 331 -9.39 -45.87 -2.31
C PHE A 331 -10.11 -46.74 -1.26
N GLU A 332 -10.96 -47.67 -1.71
CA GLU A 332 -11.65 -48.62 -0.83
C GLU A 332 -10.87 -49.93 -0.66
N THR A 333 -10.14 -50.37 -1.69
CA THR A 333 -9.53 -51.69 -1.70
C THR A 333 -8.03 -51.70 -1.45
N LYS A 334 -7.29 -50.76 -2.04
CA LYS A 334 -5.81 -50.71 -1.97
C LYS A 334 -5.33 -49.75 -0.87
N PHE A 335 -6.04 -48.65 -0.69
CA PHE A 335 -5.65 -47.57 0.23
C PHE A 335 -6.56 -47.51 1.47
N GLU A 336 -7.09 -48.65 1.89
CA GLU A 336 -7.98 -48.75 3.05
C GLU A 336 -7.31 -48.21 4.32
N LYS A 337 -6.00 -48.42 4.48
CA LYS A 337 -5.23 -47.93 5.64
C LYS A 337 -5.17 -46.42 5.66
N GLU A 338 -4.80 -45.80 4.54
CA GLU A 338 -4.71 -44.35 4.37
C GLU A 338 -6.09 -43.70 4.52
N LYS A 339 -7.13 -44.28 3.90
CA LYS A 339 -8.52 -43.84 4.05
C LYS A 339 -8.97 -43.87 5.50
N LYS A 340 -8.72 -44.99 6.21
CA LYS A 340 -9.09 -45.13 7.62
C LYS A 340 -8.37 -44.09 8.47
N LEU A 341 -7.07 -43.92 8.24
CA LEU A 341 -6.24 -42.96 8.95
C LEU A 341 -6.72 -41.51 8.81
N LEU A 342 -7.10 -41.10 7.58
CA LEU A 342 -7.70 -39.80 7.32
C LEU A 342 -9.13 -39.70 7.91
N GLY A 343 -9.90 -40.77 7.81
CA GLY A 343 -11.28 -40.83 8.31
C GLY A 343 -11.39 -40.72 9.83
N ASP A 344 -10.51 -41.42 10.56
CA ASP A 344 -10.48 -41.44 12.02
C ASP A 344 -10.22 -40.05 12.64
N SER A 345 -9.57 -39.14 11.88
CA SER A 345 -9.25 -37.76 12.30
C SER A 345 -9.99 -36.69 11.50
N SER A 346 -11.02 -37.08 10.74
CA SER A 346 -11.71 -36.20 9.78
C SER A 346 -12.35 -34.96 10.43
N LYS A 347 -12.90 -35.10 11.64
CA LYS A 347 -13.51 -34.01 12.40
C LYS A 347 -12.47 -33.01 12.87
N GLU A 348 -11.36 -33.50 13.41
CA GLU A 348 -10.23 -32.70 13.84
C GLU A 348 -9.63 -31.92 12.67
N PHE A 349 -9.39 -32.56 11.52
CA PHE A 349 -8.89 -31.87 10.33
C PHE A 349 -9.87 -30.81 9.82
N GLN A 350 -11.18 -31.09 9.84
CA GLN A 350 -12.17 -30.07 9.46
C GLN A 350 -12.10 -28.84 10.36
N LEU A 351 -12.04 -29.03 11.68
CA LEU A 351 -11.94 -27.93 12.64
C LEU A 351 -10.64 -27.13 12.47
N MET A 352 -9.53 -27.79 12.12
CA MET A 352 -8.28 -27.10 11.79
C MET A 352 -8.41 -26.27 10.51
N VAL A 353 -9.04 -26.81 9.46
CA VAL A 353 -9.31 -26.07 8.22
C VAL A 353 -10.19 -24.85 8.49
N ASP A 354 -11.25 -25.00 9.29
CA ASP A 354 -12.14 -23.89 9.66
C ASP A 354 -11.40 -22.77 10.40
N ARG A 355 -10.26 -23.08 11.03
CA ARG A 355 -9.40 -22.16 11.80
C ARG A 355 -8.10 -21.81 11.08
N GLU A 356 -7.93 -22.20 9.82
CA GLU A 356 -6.70 -21.97 9.04
C GLU A 356 -6.28 -20.50 9.05
N LYS A 357 -7.27 -19.59 8.98
CA LYS A 357 -7.05 -18.14 8.90
C LYS A 357 -6.91 -17.45 10.26
N SER A 358 -7.01 -18.18 11.37
CA SER A 358 -6.90 -17.63 12.72
C SER A 358 -5.44 -17.58 13.17
N GLU A 359 -4.88 -16.39 13.25
CA GLU A 359 -3.54 -16.18 13.82
C GLU A 359 -3.51 -16.59 15.29
N LEU A 360 -4.60 -16.36 16.02
CA LEU A 360 -4.72 -16.78 17.42
C LEU A 360 -4.62 -18.30 17.59
N PHE A 361 -5.29 -19.07 16.74
CA PHE A 361 -5.19 -20.53 16.78
C PHE A 361 -3.79 -21.01 16.37
N HIS A 362 -3.14 -20.37 15.40
CA HIS A 362 -1.73 -20.65 15.06
C HIS A 362 -0.77 -20.40 16.22
N ILE A 363 -1.01 -19.34 16.99
CA ILE A 363 -0.23 -19.06 18.20
C ILE A 363 -0.45 -20.15 19.25
N MET A 364 -1.70 -20.59 19.47
CA MET A 364 -2.01 -21.71 20.39
C MET A 364 -1.37 -23.02 19.94
N TRP A 365 -1.40 -23.28 18.64
CA TRP A 365 -0.77 -24.44 18.01
C TRP A 365 0.75 -24.46 18.26
N LYS A 366 1.45 -23.35 17.98
CA LYS A 366 2.91 -23.26 18.11
C LYS A 366 3.44 -23.41 19.54
N ARG A 367 2.59 -23.21 20.56
CA ARG A 367 2.99 -23.33 21.97
C ARG A 367 3.08 -24.76 22.47
N GLN A 368 2.46 -25.70 21.77
CA GLN A 368 2.41 -27.07 22.23
C GLN A 368 3.77 -27.73 22.00
N THR A 369 4.32 -28.36 23.03
CA THR A 369 5.54 -29.17 22.94
C THR A 369 5.16 -30.62 22.71
N THR A 370 5.97 -31.38 21.96
CA THR A 370 5.71 -32.82 21.78
C THR A 370 6.91 -33.72 22.02
N HIS A 371 6.65 -34.75 22.83
CA HIS A 371 7.34 -36.03 22.86
C HIS A 371 6.30 -37.11 22.51
N ASN A 372 6.38 -37.74 21.33
CA ASN A 372 5.69 -38.99 20.97
C ASN A 372 6.16 -39.51 19.58
N SER A 373 5.75 -40.74 19.21
CA SER A 373 6.32 -41.51 18.08
C SER A 373 5.42 -41.75 16.85
N ASP A 374 4.12 -41.40 16.86
CA ASP A 374 3.20 -41.54 15.69
C ASP A 374 2.75 -40.15 15.17
N PRO A 375 3.07 -39.75 13.92
CA PRO A 375 2.91 -38.38 13.45
C PRO A 375 1.48 -37.85 13.31
N ILE A 376 0.47 -38.68 12.97
CA ILE A 376 -0.93 -38.20 12.92
C ILE A 376 -1.53 -38.12 14.31
N SER A 377 -1.25 -39.11 15.16
CA SER A 377 -1.56 -39.04 16.59
C SER A 377 -0.91 -37.80 17.23
N ILE A 378 0.30 -37.43 16.80
CA ILE A 378 0.97 -36.17 17.17
C ILE A 378 0.15 -34.97 16.70
N ILE A 379 -0.22 -34.86 15.41
CA ILE A 379 -1.07 -33.75 14.91
C ILE A 379 -2.35 -33.62 15.74
N VAL A 380 -3.06 -34.73 15.92
CA VAL A 380 -4.35 -34.77 16.64
C VAL A 380 -4.17 -34.43 18.12
N SER A 381 -3.08 -34.86 18.75
CA SER A 381 -2.77 -34.54 20.15
C SER A 381 -2.46 -33.06 20.35
N ILE A 382 -1.63 -32.47 19.47
CA ILE A 382 -1.35 -31.02 19.46
C ILE A 382 -2.65 -30.25 19.22
N PHE A 383 -3.44 -30.68 18.23
CA PHE A 383 -4.74 -30.08 17.94
C PHE A 383 -5.64 -30.10 19.16
N LYS A 384 -5.79 -31.24 19.85
CA LYS A 384 -6.65 -31.33 21.05
C LYS A 384 -6.23 -30.39 22.16
N GLN A 385 -4.93 -30.19 22.35
CA GLN A 385 -4.44 -29.23 23.35
C GLN A 385 -4.71 -27.79 22.93
N ALA A 386 -4.43 -27.44 21.67
CA ALA A 386 -4.74 -26.11 21.14
C ALA A 386 -6.24 -25.83 21.08
N ASP A 387 -7.07 -26.84 20.79
CA ASP A 387 -8.53 -26.79 20.79
C ASP A 387 -9.10 -26.59 22.20
N SER A 388 -8.48 -27.20 23.21
CA SER A 388 -8.80 -26.94 24.61
C SER A 388 -8.50 -25.49 25.00
N ASP A 389 -7.35 -24.96 24.60
CA ASP A 389 -6.99 -23.55 24.84
C ASP A 389 -7.94 -22.59 24.12
N TRP A 390 -8.30 -22.92 22.88
CA TRP A 390 -9.31 -22.21 22.07
C TRP A 390 -10.68 -22.19 22.74
N GLY A 391 -11.16 -23.35 23.19
CA GLY A 391 -12.43 -23.48 23.91
C GLY A 391 -12.45 -22.73 25.25
N ASN A 392 -11.33 -22.75 25.99
CA ASN A 392 -11.17 -21.98 27.22
C ASN A 392 -11.25 -20.47 26.96
N LEU A 393 -10.60 -19.98 25.90
CA LEU A 393 -10.68 -18.58 25.50
C LEU A 393 -12.12 -18.18 25.14
N ILE A 394 -12.81 -18.97 24.31
CA ILE A 394 -14.22 -18.74 23.96
C ILE A 394 -15.09 -18.66 25.23
N SER A 395 -14.89 -19.59 26.16
CA SER A 395 -15.62 -19.62 27.43
C SER A 395 -15.38 -18.36 28.27
N LYS A 396 -14.12 -17.92 28.39
CA LYS A 396 -13.77 -16.69 29.13
C LYS A 396 -14.35 -15.42 28.50
N ILE A 397 -14.39 -15.36 27.16
CA ILE A 397 -15.03 -14.26 26.44
C ILE A 397 -16.54 -14.26 26.72
N ARG A 398 -17.23 -15.39 26.50
CA ARG A 398 -18.68 -15.52 26.74
C ARG A 398 -19.08 -15.20 28.18
N ASN A 399 -18.28 -15.65 29.15
CA ASN A 399 -18.56 -15.44 30.56
C ASN A 399 -18.05 -14.09 31.10
N ASN A 400 -17.44 -13.25 30.25
CA ASN A 400 -16.85 -11.96 30.62
C ASN A 400 -15.82 -12.07 31.77
N THR A 401 -15.07 -13.17 31.82
CA THR A 401 -14.05 -13.44 32.84
C THR A 401 -12.62 -13.28 32.33
N LEU A 402 -12.46 -12.90 31.06
CA LEU A 402 -11.17 -12.68 30.42
C LEU A 402 -10.34 -11.60 31.12
N GLN A 403 -9.07 -11.90 31.41
CA GLN A 403 -8.10 -11.02 32.07
C GLN A 403 -6.91 -10.70 31.17
N TYR A 404 -6.09 -9.71 31.55
CA TYR A 404 -4.89 -9.35 30.78
C TYR A 404 -3.90 -10.50 30.59
N ILE A 405 -3.69 -11.33 31.62
CA ILE A 405 -2.79 -12.49 31.51
C ILE A 405 -3.22 -13.48 30.43
N ASP A 406 -4.53 -13.55 30.18
CA ASP A 406 -5.09 -14.42 29.14
C ASP A 406 -4.78 -13.88 27.74
N LEU A 407 -4.54 -12.57 27.60
CA LEU A 407 -4.29 -11.88 26.34
C LEU A 407 -2.84 -11.53 26.08
N GLU A 408 -2.00 -11.55 27.11
CA GLU A 408 -0.55 -11.37 26.99
C GLU A 408 0.07 -12.17 25.83
N PRO A 409 -0.36 -13.41 25.58
CA PRO A 409 0.22 -14.20 24.51
C PRO A 409 -0.29 -13.85 23.10
N TYR A 410 -1.25 -12.91 22.96
CA TYR A 410 -1.99 -12.62 21.73
C TYR A 410 -2.04 -11.11 21.38
N LYS A 411 -1.02 -10.35 21.82
CA LYS A 411 -1.00 -8.88 21.70
C LYS A 411 -1.00 -8.34 20.26
N ILE A 412 -0.54 -9.12 19.29
CA ILE A 412 -0.31 -8.66 17.90
C ILE A 412 -1.51 -8.99 16.98
N THR A 413 -2.55 -9.61 17.52
CA THR A 413 -3.61 -10.20 16.70
C THR A 413 -4.74 -9.22 16.36
N ASN A 414 -5.26 -9.30 15.13
CA ASN A 414 -6.45 -8.55 14.72
C ASN A 414 -7.73 -9.18 15.29
N TRP A 415 -8.10 -8.75 16.50
CA TRP A 415 -9.24 -9.28 17.24
C TRP A 415 -10.58 -9.20 16.51
N LYS A 416 -10.79 -8.20 15.65
CA LYS A 416 -12.01 -8.10 14.84
C LYS A 416 -12.14 -9.26 13.86
N LEU A 417 -11.04 -9.65 13.22
CA LEU A 417 -11.03 -10.81 12.33
C LEU A 417 -11.16 -12.11 13.12
N GLU A 418 -10.43 -12.24 14.23
CA GLU A 418 -10.47 -13.44 15.09
C GLU A 418 -11.85 -13.70 15.68
N MET A 419 -12.59 -12.66 16.09
CA MET A 419 -13.93 -12.81 16.64
C MET A 419 -14.91 -13.44 15.65
N ASN A 420 -14.74 -13.18 14.34
CA ASN A 420 -15.56 -13.82 13.32
C ASN A 420 -15.28 -15.32 13.19
N ILE A 421 -14.04 -15.74 13.46
CA ILE A 421 -13.62 -17.15 13.42
C ILE A 421 -14.04 -17.86 14.72
N LEU A 422 -13.81 -17.22 15.87
CA LEU A 422 -14.19 -17.73 17.20
C LEU A 422 -15.70 -17.99 17.34
N PHE A 423 -16.52 -17.18 16.65
CA PHE A 423 -17.98 -17.23 16.74
C PHE A 423 -18.66 -17.43 15.37
N SER A 424 -18.06 -18.23 14.49
CA SER A 424 -18.57 -18.51 13.13
C SER A 424 -20.01 -19.01 13.10
N ASP A 425 -20.41 -19.82 14.09
CA ASP A 425 -21.68 -20.57 14.09
C ASP A 425 -22.83 -19.88 14.83
N THR A 426 -22.64 -18.61 15.20
CA THR A 426 -23.56 -17.92 16.11
C THR A 426 -24.68 -17.14 15.38
N LYS A 427 -25.88 -17.13 15.99
CA LYS A 427 -27.06 -16.40 15.47
C LYS A 427 -26.78 -14.89 15.48
N HIS A 428 -27.44 -14.10 14.63
CA HIS A 428 -27.21 -12.65 14.48
C HIS A 428 -27.13 -11.83 15.79
N GLN A 429 -27.81 -12.23 16.86
CA GLN A 429 -27.75 -11.58 18.17
C GLN A 429 -26.39 -11.73 18.88
N GLU A 430 -25.68 -12.84 18.69
CA GLU A 430 -24.37 -13.10 19.29
C GLU A 430 -23.23 -12.39 18.54
N LYS A 431 -23.44 -12.03 17.27
CA LYS A 431 -22.47 -11.24 16.47
C LYS A 431 -22.28 -9.82 17.01
N ASN A 432 -23.36 -9.16 17.42
CA ASN A 432 -23.28 -7.82 18.04
C ASN A 432 -22.51 -7.88 19.36
N THR A 433 -22.79 -8.90 20.18
CA THR A 433 -22.08 -9.16 21.42
C THR A 433 -20.58 -9.43 21.17
N ALA A 434 -20.24 -10.22 20.16
CA ALA A 434 -18.84 -10.49 19.78
C ALA A 434 -18.10 -9.21 19.34
N GLN A 435 -18.79 -8.30 18.64
CA GLN A 435 -18.21 -7.03 18.23
C GLN A 435 -17.96 -6.09 19.42
N ASP A 436 -18.87 -6.02 20.38
CA ASP A 436 -18.65 -5.30 21.65
C ASP A 436 -17.46 -5.87 22.43
N TYR A 437 -17.28 -7.21 22.42
CA TYR A 437 -16.12 -7.84 23.03
C TYR A 437 -14.82 -7.52 22.30
N SER A 438 -14.81 -7.53 20.95
CA SER A 438 -13.66 -7.11 20.16
C SER A 438 -13.21 -5.71 20.55
N GLN A 439 -14.16 -4.77 20.63
CA GLN A 439 -13.86 -3.39 21.01
C GLN A 439 -13.33 -3.30 22.45
N ASN A 440 -13.87 -4.10 23.37
CA ASN A 440 -13.36 -4.15 24.73
C ASN A 440 -11.93 -4.68 24.81
N ILE A 441 -11.59 -5.70 24.01
CA ILE A 441 -10.22 -6.21 23.94
C ILE A 441 -9.28 -5.15 23.36
N GLU A 442 -9.64 -4.53 22.25
CA GLU A 442 -8.83 -3.47 21.61
C GLU A 442 -8.58 -2.30 22.57
N ASN A 443 -9.63 -1.82 23.22
CA ASN A 443 -9.52 -0.73 24.21
C ASN A 443 -8.63 -1.11 25.39
N ALA A 444 -8.74 -2.34 25.90
CA ALA A 444 -7.91 -2.81 26.99
C ALA A 444 -6.43 -2.94 26.57
N LEU A 445 -6.16 -3.50 25.38
CA LEU A 445 -4.79 -3.57 24.85
C LEU A 445 -4.20 -2.16 24.66
N TYR A 446 -4.98 -1.23 24.12
CA TYR A 446 -4.53 0.16 23.97
C TYR A 446 -4.27 0.83 25.32
N PHE A 447 -5.08 0.55 26.34
CA PHE A 447 -4.81 1.00 27.71
C PHE A 447 -3.46 0.49 28.21
N LEU A 448 -3.17 -0.80 27.97
CA LEU A 448 -1.93 -1.43 28.40
C LEU A 448 -0.70 -0.83 27.70
N GLU A 449 -0.82 -0.52 26.41
CA GLU A 449 0.23 0.14 25.62
C GLU A 449 0.46 1.59 26.07
N THR A 450 -0.62 2.30 26.42
CA THR A 450 -0.57 3.70 26.85
C THR A 450 -0.44 3.88 28.37
N GLU A 451 -0.38 2.80 29.15
CA GLU A 451 -0.41 2.83 30.62
C GLU A 451 0.66 3.77 31.21
N GLU A 452 1.89 3.66 30.72
CA GLU A 452 3.01 4.51 31.16
C GLU A 452 2.79 5.99 30.83
N HIS A 453 2.12 6.30 29.72
CA HIS A 453 1.82 7.67 29.34
C HIS A 453 0.85 8.30 30.33
N TRP A 454 -0.17 7.55 30.74
CA TRP A 454 -1.13 8.00 31.75
C TRP A 454 -0.46 8.23 33.12
N LYS A 455 0.48 7.37 33.52
CA LYS A 455 1.28 7.57 34.75
C LYS A 455 2.12 8.84 34.66
N LEU A 456 2.77 9.05 33.52
CA LEU A 456 3.55 10.26 33.28
C LEU A 456 2.69 11.52 33.30
N LEU A 457 1.45 11.47 32.78
CA LEU A 457 0.51 12.59 32.86
C LEU A 457 0.16 12.94 34.30
N LYS A 458 -0.17 11.94 35.13
CA LYS A 458 -0.42 12.13 36.56
C LYS A 458 0.78 12.83 37.22
N LYS A 459 1.98 12.28 37.03
CA LYS A 459 3.22 12.81 37.63
C LYS A 459 3.59 14.20 37.12
N ALA A 460 3.45 14.47 35.82
CA ALA A 460 3.74 15.78 35.23
C ALA A 460 2.76 16.85 35.75
N THR A 461 1.48 16.50 35.90
CA THR A 461 0.46 17.37 36.46
C THR A 461 0.79 17.72 37.91
N ASP A 462 1.13 16.73 38.74
CA ASP A 462 1.54 16.94 40.13
C ASP A 462 2.79 17.85 40.22
N ILE A 463 3.77 17.66 39.33
CA ILE A 463 4.98 18.50 39.29
C ILE A 463 4.62 19.95 38.97
N ILE A 464 3.87 20.18 37.89
CA ILE A 464 3.51 21.52 37.44
C ILE A 464 2.61 22.21 38.47
N GLN A 465 1.64 21.49 39.05
CA GLN A 465 0.76 22.01 40.09
C GLN A 465 1.53 22.47 41.34
N ASN A 466 2.56 21.72 41.76
CA ASN A 466 3.40 22.09 42.91
C ASN A 466 4.32 23.30 42.63
N ILE A 467 4.69 23.51 41.37
CA ILE A 467 5.52 24.65 40.94
C ILE A 467 4.67 25.91 40.76
N HIS A 468 3.41 25.75 40.37
CA HIS A 468 2.49 26.83 40.01
C HIS A 468 2.22 27.78 41.19
N GLN A 469 2.53 29.07 41.03
CA GLN A 469 2.38 30.06 42.09
C GLN A 469 0.90 30.35 42.43
N ILE A 470 0.00 30.25 41.44
CA ILE A 470 -1.44 30.38 41.64
C ILE A 470 -1.97 28.98 42.00
N LYS A 471 -2.21 28.71 43.29
CA LYS A 471 -2.69 27.39 43.71
C LYS A 471 -3.96 26.98 42.96
N THR A 472 -3.90 25.87 42.25
CA THR A 472 -5.08 25.15 41.74
C THR A 472 -5.88 24.67 42.94
N THR A 473 -7.10 25.16 43.10
CA THR A 473 -7.80 25.04 44.40
C THR A 473 -8.62 23.77 44.60
N VAL A 474 -8.89 22.95 43.58
CA VAL A 474 -9.76 21.76 43.75
C VAL A 474 -9.38 20.63 42.78
N ASP A 475 -9.13 19.44 43.33
CA ASP A 475 -9.19 18.19 42.55
C ASP A 475 -10.65 17.92 42.19
N ASP A 476 -10.99 18.06 40.92
CA ASP A 476 -12.33 17.77 40.44
C ASP A 476 -12.61 16.26 40.41
N LYS A 477 -13.89 15.91 40.30
CA LYS A 477 -14.36 14.52 40.30
C LYS A 477 -13.71 13.69 39.18
N ASP A 478 -13.47 14.28 38.01
CA ASP A 478 -12.91 13.58 36.87
C ASP A 478 -11.42 13.29 37.09
N TRP A 479 -10.68 14.25 37.65
CA TRP A 479 -9.29 14.04 38.10
C TRP A 479 -9.19 12.94 39.16
N HIS A 480 -10.07 12.95 40.18
CA HIS A 480 -10.06 11.91 41.21
C HIS A 480 -10.33 10.51 40.62
N ASN A 481 -11.31 10.41 39.71
CA ASN A 481 -11.61 9.16 39.01
C ASN A 481 -10.41 8.68 38.17
N PHE A 482 -9.72 9.60 37.48
CA PHE A 482 -8.52 9.28 36.72
C PHE A 482 -7.39 8.76 37.61
N VAL A 483 -7.08 9.46 38.70
CA VAL A 483 -6.05 9.03 39.66
C VAL A 483 -6.38 7.65 40.25
N GLU A 484 -7.64 7.40 40.60
CA GLU A 484 -8.08 6.09 41.09
C GLU A 484 -7.87 4.99 40.04
N ILE A 485 -8.15 5.27 38.76
CA ILE A 485 -7.93 4.31 37.66
C ILE A 485 -6.44 3.93 37.57
N ILE A 486 -5.53 4.91 37.60
CA ILE A 486 -4.08 4.66 37.50
C ILE A 486 -3.56 3.90 38.72
N ASP A 487 -4.00 4.29 39.92
CA ASP A 487 -3.60 3.60 41.14
C ASP A 487 -4.12 2.14 41.18
N GLN A 488 -5.31 1.90 40.63
CA GLN A 488 -5.86 0.55 40.51
C GLN A 488 -5.13 -0.28 39.44
N SER A 489 -4.75 0.33 38.31
CA SER A 489 -4.04 -0.38 37.24
C SER A 489 -2.66 -0.85 37.70
N GLU A 490 -1.95 -0.06 38.49
CA GLU A 490 -0.65 -0.42 39.07
C GLU A 490 -0.75 -1.61 40.03
N LYS A 491 -1.78 -1.65 40.88
CA LYS A 491 -1.92 -2.68 41.93
C LYS A 491 -2.43 -4.04 41.41
N LYS A 492 -3.18 -4.06 40.30
CA LYS A 492 -3.92 -5.25 39.83
C LYS A 492 -3.72 -5.58 38.36
N LYS A 493 -2.58 -5.19 37.77
CA LYS A 493 -2.32 -5.26 36.33
C LYS A 493 -2.67 -6.62 35.69
N ILE A 494 -2.28 -7.74 36.30
CA ILE A 494 -2.42 -9.08 35.71
C ILE A 494 -3.86 -9.64 35.84
N GLN A 495 -4.54 -9.35 36.95
CA GLN A 495 -5.85 -9.93 37.29
C GLN A 495 -7.05 -9.08 36.86
N THR A 496 -6.79 -7.92 36.23
CA THR A 496 -7.86 -7.03 35.80
C THR A 496 -8.61 -7.61 34.62
N SER A 497 -9.95 -7.61 34.69
CA SER A 497 -10.78 -8.07 33.59
C SER A 497 -10.74 -7.08 32.42
N ILE A 498 -10.80 -7.61 31.20
CA ILE A 498 -10.74 -6.81 29.96
C ILE A 498 -11.86 -5.78 29.90
N LYS A 499 -13.09 -6.13 30.32
CA LYS A 499 -14.21 -5.17 30.39
C LYS A 499 -13.90 -3.99 31.32
N LYS A 500 -13.26 -4.25 32.47
CA LYS A 500 -12.90 -3.19 33.42
C LYS A 500 -11.81 -2.29 32.83
N ALA A 501 -10.79 -2.88 32.24
CA ALA A 501 -9.71 -2.17 31.56
C ALA A 501 -10.17 -1.34 30.35
N SER A 502 -11.06 -1.88 29.52
CA SER A 502 -11.73 -1.13 28.45
C SER A 502 -12.45 0.11 29.01
N GLY A 503 -13.20 -0.07 30.11
CA GLY A 503 -13.87 1.03 30.79
C GLY A 503 -12.92 2.08 31.37
N TRP A 504 -11.73 1.67 31.81
CA TRP A 504 -10.68 2.59 32.22
C TRP A 504 -10.15 3.42 31.05
N TYR A 505 -9.83 2.78 29.93
CA TYR A 505 -9.38 3.48 28.73
C TYR A 505 -10.39 4.49 28.23
N LEU A 506 -11.65 4.07 28.07
CA LEU A 506 -12.71 4.97 27.58
C LEU A 506 -12.87 6.18 28.48
N LYS A 507 -12.85 6.00 29.82
CA LYS A 507 -12.89 7.13 30.75
C LYS A 507 -11.68 8.06 30.61
N CYS A 508 -10.45 7.51 30.61
CA CYS A 508 -9.25 8.33 30.45
C CYS A 508 -9.25 9.09 29.12
N LYS A 509 -9.68 8.43 28.03
CA LYS A 509 -9.81 9.03 26.71
C LYS A 509 -10.89 10.11 26.66
N ASP A 510 -12.03 9.89 27.30
CA ASP A 510 -13.10 10.89 27.39
C ASP A 510 -12.61 12.13 28.16
N TYR A 511 -11.79 11.94 29.19
CA TYR A 511 -11.23 13.05 29.95
C TYR A 511 -10.14 13.80 29.19
N PHE A 512 -9.21 13.11 28.52
CA PHE A 512 -7.94 13.71 28.07
C PHE A 512 -7.64 13.55 26.58
N GLY A 513 -8.47 12.84 25.83
CA GLY A 513 -8.22 12.49 24.44
C GLY A 513 -7.22 11.34 24.27
N ASP A 514 -6.64 11.23 23.08
CA ASP A 514 -5.58 10.24 22.83
C ASP A 514 -4.22 10.74 23.34
N ILE A 515 -3.50 9.87 24.05
CA ILE A 515 -2.23 10.18 24.71
C ILE A 515 -1.02 9.50 24.05
N SER A 516 -1.26 8.68 23.02
CA SER A 516 -0.23 7.84 22.38
C SER A 516 1.00 8.61 21.91
N ASP A 517 0.84 9.85 21.46
CA ASP A 517 1.91 10.72 20.95
C ASP A 517 2.49 11.68 22.02
N LYS A 518 2.11 11.52 23.29
CA LYS A 518 2.43 12.48 24.36
C LYS A 518 3.57 12.05 25.28
N LYS A 519 4.13 10.85 25.08
CA LYS A 519 5.15 10.26 25.95
C LYS A 519 6.34 11.18 26.20
N ASP A 520 6.99 11.61 25.13
CA ASP A 520 8.28 12.31 25.18
C ASP A 520 8.14 13.63 25.93
N MET A 521 7.04 14.36 25.71
CA MET A 521 6.76 15.62 26.40
C MET A 521 6.54 15.40 27.91
N LEU A 522 5.77 14.38 28.28
CA LEU A 522 5.49 14.08 29.68
C LEU A 522 6.74 13.57 30.41
N GLU A 523 7.58 12.76 29.75
CA GLU A 523 8.88 12.34 30.25
C GLU A 523 9.84 13.53 30.46
N LEU A 524 9.90 14.45 29.48
CA LEU A 524 10.70 15.67 29.59
C LEU A 524 10.33 16.48 30.83
N ILE A 525 9.02 16.64 31.11
CA ILE A 525 8.57 17.33 32.32
C ILE A 525 8.96 16.57 33.57
N CYS A 526 8.68 15.26 33.59
CA CYS A 526 8.92 14.43 34.77
C CYS A 526 10.41 14.32 35.15
N ASN A 527 11.30 14.33 34.17
CA ASN A 527 12.75 14.16 34.37
C ASN A 527 13.49 15.47 34.68
N ASN A 528 12.87 16.63 34.41
CA ASN A 528 13.52 17.94 34.54
C ASN A 528 12.82 18.86 35.56
N LYS A 529 12.25 18.29 36.63
CA LYS A 529 11.51 19.03 37.66
C LYS A 529 12.21 20.31 38.14
N GLU A 530 13.48 20.22 38.52
CA GLU A 530 14.24 21.35 39.08
C GLU A 530 14.42 22.49 38.05
N LYS A 531 14.75 22.15 36.80
CA LYS A 531 14.91 23.13 35.71
C LYS A 531 13.58 23.78 35.34
N ILE A 532 12.49 23.01 35.32
CA ILE A 532 11.14 23.56 35.10
C ILE A 532 10.73 24.48 36.24
N GLN A 533 11.07 24.13 37.48
CA GLN A 533 10.84 24.98 38.64
C GLN A 533 11.64 26.29 38.54
N ALA A 534 12.90 26.24 38.09
CA ALA A 534 13.69 27.44 37.84
C ALA A 534 13.03 28.33 36.78
N LEU A 535 12.64 27.77 35.62
CA LEU A 535 11.95 28.53 34.56
C LEU A 535 10.68 29.24 35.05
N ALA A 536 9.95 28.62 35.99
CA ALA A 536 8.70 29.17 36.51
C ALA A 536 8.89 30.22 37.61
N ASN A 537 9.93 30.09 38.45
CA ASN A 537 10.02 30.81 39.72
C ASN A 537 11.31 31.61 39.94
N ASP A 538 12.38 31.37 39.18
CA ASP A 538 13.61 32.15 39.31
C ASP A 538 13.40 33.58 38.83
N GLU A 539 13.96 34.55 39.55
CA GLU A 539 13.81 35.97 39.19
C GLU A 539 14.38 36.26 37.80
N ILE A 540 15.46 35.56 37.40
CA ILE A 540 16.10 35.76 36.09
C ILE A 540 15.16 35.40 34.93
N PHE A 541 14.30 34.39 35.09
CA PHE A 541 13.36 33.97 34.04
C PHE A 541 12.00 34.67 34.11
N THR A 542 11.60 35.11 35.31
CA THR A 542 10.29 35.73 35.57
C THR A 542 10.31 37.25 35.42
N ASN A 543 11.40 37.92 35.82
CA ASN A 543 11.60 39.36 35.63
C ASN A 543 11.99 39.65 34.17
N ARG A 544 11.16 40.44 33.49
CA ARG A 544 11.36 40.78 32.08
C ARG A 544 12.73 41.42 31.80
N GLN A 545 13.19 42.34 32.65
CA GLN A 545 14.46 43.04 32.43
C GLN A 545 15.66 42.09 32.59
N GLN A 546 15.63 41.22 33.60
CA GLN A 546 16.69 40.23 33.80
C GLN A 546 16.69 39.16 32.70
N PHE A 547 15.51 38.74 32.23
CA PHE A 547 15.40 37.77 31.15
C PHE A 547 15.87 38.32 29.80
N GLU A 548 15.56 39.59 29.49
CA GLU A 548 16.09 40.30 28.31
C GLU A 548 17.62 40.43 28.39
N LEU A 549 18.16 40.74 29.59
CA LEU A 549 19.61 40.81 29.82
C LEU A 549 20.29 39.44 29.64
N LEU A 550 19.72 38.37 30.21
CA LEU A 550 20.22 37.01 30.04
C LEU A 550 20.26 36.63 28.56
N THR A 551 19.16 36.85 27.84
CA THR A 551 19.05 36.49 26.41
C THR A 551 20.11 37.20 25.58
N LYS A 552 20.35 38.50 25.85
CA LYS A 552 21.43 39.25 25.18
C LYS A 552 22.81 38.69 25.50
N ARG A 553 23.10 38.38 26.77
CA ARG A 553 24.38 37.77 27.17
C ARG A 553 24.58 36.37 26.59
N MET A 554 23.50 35.60 26.39
CA MET A 554 23.56 34.31 25.70
C MET A 554 23.96 34.47 24.23
N ASP A 555 23.40 35.47 23.53
CA ASP A 555 23.71 35.78 22.13
C ASP A 555 25.16 36.26 21.96
N ASP A 556 25.66 37.05 22.92
CA ASP A 556 27.04 37.55 22.97
C ASP A 556 28.05 36.52 23.53
N SER A 557 27.60 35.35 24.01
CA SER A 557 28.45 34.35 24.68
C SER A 557 29.41 33.67 23.71
N GLN A 558 30.59 33.28 24.20
CA GLN A 558 31.53 32.43 23.45
C GLN A 558 31.07 30.96 23.37
N ASN A 559 30.14 30.55 24.24
CA ASN A 559 29.57 29.20 24.22
C ASN A 559 28.52 29.09 23.10
N GLU A 560 28.85 28.34 22.06
CA GLU A 560 27.98 28.12 20.89
C GLU A 560 26.61 27.56 21.27
N LYS A 561 26.51 26.75 22.33
CA LYS A 561 25.21 26.22 22.79
C LYS A 561 24.29 27.32 23.32
N PHE A 562 24.84 28.33 24.01
CA PHE A 562 24.04 29.46 24.50
C PHE A 562 23.57 30.34 23.34
N ARG A 563 24.41 30.61 22.34
CA ARG A 563 24.01 31.36 21.14
C ARG A 563 22.86 30.70 20.39
N GLN A 564 22.94 29.38 20.18
CA GLN A 564 21.86 28.63 19.53
C GLN A 564 20.53 28.66 20.30
N LEU A 565 20.58 28.88 21.61
CA LEU A 565 19.41 28.87 22.49
C LEU A 565 18.88 30.27 22.82
N ALA A 566 19.61 31.34 22.50
CA ALA A 566 19.18 32.72 22.69
C ALA A 566 17.85 33.03 22.00
N GLY A 567 17.57 32.41 20.83
CA GLY A 567 16.26 32.51 20.17
C GLY A 567 15.22 31.50 20.66
N THR A 568 15.65 30.33 21.16
CA THR A 568 14.75 29.22 21.52
C THR A 568 14.18 29.36 22.92
N LEU A 569 15.00 29.78 23.89
CA LEU A 569 14.60 29.92 25.29
C LEU A 569 13.50 30.97 25.49
N PRO A 570 13.52 32.15 24.84
CA PRO A 570 12.42 33.10 24.93
C PRO A 570 11.09 32.52 24.43
N GLU A 571 11.08 31.84 23.29
CA GLU A 571 9.87 31.23 22.75
C GLU A 571 9.29 30.17 23.70
N VAL A 572 10.15 29.35 24.32
CA VAL A 572 9.73 28.34 25.29
C VAL A 572 9.18 28.98 26.56
N ASN A 573 9.90 29.98 27.11
CA ASN A 573 9.51 30.69 28.32
C ASN A 573 8.17 31.41 28.14
N GLU A 574 8.00 32.14 27.04
CA GLU A 574 6.75 32.85 26.73
C GLU A 574 5.59 31.88 26.56
N LYS A 575 5.76 30.77 25.82
CA LYS A 575 4.66 29.80 25.65
C LYS A 575 4.29 29.11 26.97
N MET A 576 5.26 28.80 27.83
CA MET A 576 5.00 28.26 29.17
C MET A 576 4.32 29.28 30.07
N LYS A 577 4.70 30.56 30.01
CA LYS A 577 4.02 31.65 30.72
C LYS A 577 2.58 31.83 30.24
N GLU A 578 2.38 31.89 28.92
CA GLU A 578 1.06 32.09 28.31
C GLU A 578 0.10 30.94 28.64
N ARG A 579 0.57 29.69 28.51
CA ARG A 579 -0.30 28.51 28.62
C ARG A 579 -0.36 27.88 30.01
N ILE A 580 0.66 28.06 30.83
CA ILE A 580 0.71 27.44 32.16
C ILE A 580 0.77 28.53 33.22
N TRP A 581 1.91 29.21 33.37
CA TRP A 581 2.19 30.02 34.57
C TRP A 581 1.30 31.25 34.76
N GLY A 582 0.82 31.84 33.67
CA GLY A 582 -0.07 33.00 33.66
C GLY A 582 -1.56 32.66 33.76
N ILE A 583 -1.92 31.37 33.76
CA ILE A 583 -3.32 30.91 33.78
C ILE A 583 -3.72 30.51 35.19
N LYS A 584 -4.93 30.91 35.60
CA LYS A 584 -5.56 30.39 36.81
C LYS A 584 -6.44 29.19 36.45
N PHE A 585 -5.93 27.99 36.70
CA PHE A 585 -6.68 26.75 36.51
C PHE A 585 -7.75 26.57 37.60
N GLN A 586 -8.96 26.19 37.19
CA GLN A 586 -10.07 25.91 38.09
C GLN A 586 -9.98 24.50 38.68
N SER A 587 -9.31 23.58 37.98
CA SER A 587 -9.11 22.21 38.45
C SER A 587 -7.85 21.53 37.92
N SER A 588 -7.46 20.42 38.54
CA SER A 588 -6.34 19.58 38.12
C SER A 588 -6.57 18.95 36.73
N CYS A 589 -7.81 18.62 36.37
CA CYS A 589 -8.15 18.14 35.02
C CYS A 589 -7.90 19.20 33.93
N GLU A 590 -8.24 20.47 34.20
CA GLU A 590 -7.97 21.58 33.27
C GLU A 590 -6.46 21.78 33.06
N LEU A 591 -5.68 21.69 34.14
CA LEU A 591 -4.22 21.74 34.07
C LEU A 591 -3.67 20.58 33.22
N ALA A 592 -4.08 19.35 33.51
CA ALA A 592 -3.64 18.16 32.77
C ALA A 592 -3.95 18.26 31.27
N LYS A 593 -5.17 18.69 30.90
CA LYS A 593 -5.53 18.96 29.50
C LYS A 593 -4.59 19.98 28.87
N THR A 594 -4.31 21.06 29.58
CA THR A 594 -3.45 22.14 29.08
C THR A 594 -2.01 21.66 28.87
N ILE A 595 -1.48 20.84 29.78
CA ILE A 595 -0.18 20.18 29.63
C ILE A 595 -0.15 19.36 28.33
N LEU A 596 -1.19 18.56 28.04
CA LEU A 596 -1.26 17.77 26.81
C LEU A 596 -1.31 18.63 25.54
N THR A 597 -1.84 19.85 25.59
CA THR A 597 -1.83 20.78 24.44
C THR A 597 -0.47 21.40 24.14
N LEU A 598 0.50 21.31 25.06
CA LEU A 598 1.84 21.89 24.84
C LEU A 598 2.54 21.26 23.62
N SER A 599 2.24 19.99 23.34
CA SER A 599 2.82 19.17 22.26
C SER A 599 1.90 19.00 21.04
N GLU A 600 1.03 19.97 20.73
CA GLU A 600 0.25 19.96 19.49
C GLU A 600 1.16 19.74 18.25
N GLN A 601 0.79 18.80 17.37
CA GLN A 601 1.61 18.23 16.28
C GLN A 601 2.26 19.25 15.33
N LYS A 602 1.74 20.48 15.23
CA LYS A 602 2.34 21.54 14.42
C LYS A 602 3.47 22.30 15.12
N SER A 603 3.58 22.18 16.44
CA SER A 603 4.54 22.91 17.24
C SER A 603 5.79 22.06 17.49
N LYS A 604 6.96 22.54 17.04
CA LYS A 604 8.28 22.00 17.44
C LYS A 604 8.62 22.29 18.91
N PHE A 605 7.60 22.40 19.76
CA PHE A 605 7.76 22.87 21.13
C PHE A 605 8.50 21.85 21.98
N CYS A 606 8.19 20.55 21.86
CA CYS A 606 8.89 19.50 22.59
C CYS A 606 10.39 19.51 22.32
N ASP A 607 10.80 19.62 21.05
CA ASP A 607 12.21 19.71 20.66
C ASP A 607 12.89 20.95 21.24
N LYS A 608 12.21 22.10 21.19
CA LYS A 608 12.72 23.37 21.73
C LYS A 608 12.86 23.30 23.25
N LEU A 609 11.86 22.77 23.94
CA LEU A 609 11.87 22.56 25.38
C LEU A 609 12.99 21.59 25.78
N ALA A 610 13.15 20.46 25.08
CA ALA A 610 14.22 19.50 25.32
C ALA A 610 15.60 20.15 25.21
N LYS A 611 15.84 20.93 24.16
CA LYS A 611 17.10 21.67 23.99
C LYS A 611 17.34 22.69 25.10
N CYS A 612 16.29 23.38 25.55
CA CYS A 612 16.43 24.30 26.68
C CYS A 612 16.76 23.56 27.98
N LEU A 613 16.11 22.42 28.23
CA LEU A 613 16.31 21.63 29.44
C LEU A 613 17.63 20.85 29.44
N ASP A 614 18.29 20.64 28.30
CA ASP A 614 19.63 20.03 28.22
C ASP A 614 20.76 20.99 28.69
N MET A 615 20.49 22.29 28.78
CA MET A 615 21.48 23.28 29.24
C MET A 615 21.88 23.13 30.70
N ASP A 616 23.11 23.55 31.03
CA ASP A 616 23.52 23.78 32.41
C ASP A 616 22.94 25.12 32.91
N PHE A 617 21.85 25.03 33.68
CA PHE A 617 21.19 26.20 34.27
C PHE A 617 22.11 26.94 35.24
N LYS A 618 23.05 26.25 35.90
CA LYS A 618 23.95 26.91 36.85
C LYS A 618 24.96 27.80 36.14
N GLU A 619 25.55 27.32 35.05
CA GLU A 619 26.42 28.13 34.18
C GLU A 619 25.63 29.28 33.54
N LEU A 620 24.40 29.02 33.11
CA LEU A 620 23.51 30.02 32.52
C LEU A 620 23.18 31.16 33.48
N LEU A 621 22.81 30.86 34.73
CA LEU A 621 22.49 31.86 35.74
C LEU A 621 23.74 32.67 36.13
N GLY A 622 24.92 32.02 36.16
CA GLY A 622 26.21 32.68 36.40
C GLY A 622 26.53 33.80 35.39
N LEU A 623 26.03 33.71 34.14
CA LEU A 623 26.18 34.79 33.16
C LEU A 623 25.54 36.09 33.60
N VAL A 624 24.49 36.06 34.43
CA VAL A 624 23.80 37.26 34.95
C VAL A 624 24.55 37.80 36.18
N GLU A 625 25.00 36.92 37.06
CA GLU A 625 25.70 37.26 38.31
C GLU A 625 27.14 37.79 38.11
N GLU A 626 27.92 37.21 37.19
CA GLU A 626 29.33 37.61 36.98
C GLU A 626 29.49 38.97 36.28
N GLY A 627 28.49 39.38 35.50
CA GLY A 627 28.57 40.63 34.74
C GLY A 627 28.51 41.90 35.58
N ASP A 628 28.07 41.82 36.85
CA ASP A 628 28.00 42.96 37.75
C ASP A 628 29.32 43.23 38.51
N GLN A 629 30.21 42.24 38.65
CA GLN A 629 31.44 42.40 39.44
C GLN A 629 32.73 42.47 38.61
N LEU A 630 32.87 41.73 37.51
CA LEU A 630 34.19 41.53 36.90
C LEU A 630 34.63 42.63 35.92
N SER A 631 33.70 43.25 35.20
CA SER A 631 34.01 44.36 34.25
C SER A 631 34.23 45.69 34.99
N VAL A 632 33.40 45.96 36.00
CA VAL A 632 33.43 47.20 36.78
C VAL A 632 34.65 47.26 37.72
N VAL A 633 34.99 46.15 38.39
CA VAL A 633 36.10 46.12 39.38
C VAL A 633 37.48 46.13 38.70
N LYS A 634 37.66 45.44 37.56
CA LYS A 634 38.92 45.51 36.78
C LYS A 634 39.13 46.89 36.17
N GLY A 635 38.07 47.55 35.69
CA GLY A 635 38.12 48.92 35.18
C GLY A 635 38.52 49.91 36.28
N LEU A 636 37.75 49.98 37.38
CA LEU A 636 38.00 50.96 38.45
C LEU A 636 39.41 50.86 39.05
N GLY A 637 39.89 49.64 39.35
CA GLY A 637 41.22 49.45 39.95
C GLY A 637 42.40 49.74 39.01
N GLN A 638 42.17 49.79 37.68
CA GLN A 638 43.16 50.27 36.71
C GLN A 638 43.14 51.81 36.62
N PHE A 639 41.97 52.43 36.62
CA PHE A 639 41.82 53.88 36.54
C PHE A 639 42.23 54.61 37.83
N GLU A 640 41.99 54.05 39.03
CA GLU A 640 42.49 54.63 40.29
C GLU A 640 44.03 54.65 40.34
N ARG A 641 44.68 53.58 39.89
CA ARG A 641 46.15 53.52 39.77
C ARG A 641 46.67 54.50 38.72
N ALA A 642 45.97 54.64 37.60
CA ALA A 642 46.30 55.61 36.56
C ALA A 642 46.18 57.05 37.07
N GLY A 643 45.18 57.37 37.91
CA GLY A 643 45.04 58.70 38.52
C GLY A 643 46.11 59.05 39.56
N GLN A 644 46.74 58.04 40.19
CA GLN A 644 47.77 58.25 41.23
C GLN A 644 49.20 58.20 40.68
N THR A 645 49.46 57.40 39.65
CA THR A 645 50.82 57.10 39.16
C THR A 645 50.97 57.21 37.64
N GLY A 646 49.88 57.50 36.94
CA GLY A 646 49.86 57.61 35.50
C GLY A 646 50.54 58.88 35.01
N LYS A 647 51.10 58.77 33.80
CA LYS A 647 51.75 59.88 33.11
C LYS A 647 51.06 60.04 31.76
N TRP A 648 50.65 61.27 31.47
CA TRP A 648 50.13 61.61 30.15
C TRP A 648 51.30 61.80 29.20
N VAL A 649 51.37 60.92 28.21
CA VAL A 649 52.39 60.94 27.18
C VAL A 649 51.75 61.52 25.93
N LEU A 650 52.25 62.68 25.53
CA LEU A 650 51.95 63.30 24.26
C LEU A 650 53.09 62.94 23.31
N ASP A 651 52.79 62.08 22.34
CA ASP A 651 53.76 61.61 21.36
C ASP A 651 54.44 62.77 20.63
N ASP A 652 55.66 62.50 20.18
CA ASP A 652 56.44 63.47 19.43
C ASP A 652 56.01 63.56 17.97
N TYR A 653 56.51 64.59 17.31
CA TYR A 653 56.21 64.90 15.93
C TYR A 653 56.58 63.73 14.99
N GLU A 654 57.68 63.04 15.25
CA GLU A 654 58.17 61.96 14.38
C GLU A 654 57.37 60.67 14.55
N THR A 655 56.94 60.35 15.78
CA THR A 655 56.08 59.21 16.12
C THR A 655 54.69 59.39 15.51
N MET A 656 54.15 60.60 15.58
CA MET A 656 52.80 60.92 15.12
C MET A 656 52.65 60.97 13.60
N PHE A 657 53.68 61.43 12.89
CA PHE A 657 53.59 61.74 11.45
C PHE A 657 54.63 61.02 10.57
N GLY A 658 55.66 60.39 11.15
CA GLY A 658 56.67 59.58 10.46
C GLY A 658 57.80 60.38 9.79
N LEU A 659 59.05 59.96 10.00
CA LEU A 659 60.29 60.60 9.48
C LEU A 659 60.30 60.84 7.95
N HIS A 660 59.60 60.01 7.17
CA HIS A 660 59.62 60.08 5.70
C HIS A 660 58.47 60.90 5.07
N GLN A 661 57.51 61.41 5.86
CA GLN A 661 56.42 62.25 5.33
C GLN A 661 56.78 63.75 5.24
N LEU A 662 58.03 64.08 5.55
CA LEU A 662 58.48 65.44 5.88
C LEU A 662 58.82 66.36 4.69
N ASN A 663 58.96 65.84 3.46
CA ASN A 663 59.43 66.62 2.31
C ASN A 663 58.51 66.60 1.07
N ALA A 664 57.31 66.02 1.11
CA ALA A 664 56.53 65.85 -0.13
C ALA A 664 55.01 65.72 0.07
N PHE A 665 54.32 66.68 0.71
CA PHE A 665 52.85 66.73 0.59
C PHE A 665 52.28 68.15 0.65
N PRO A 666 51.49 68.59 -0.36
CA PRO A 666 50.71 69.84 -0.29
C PRO A 666 49.55 69.81 0.72
N ASN A 667 49.14 68.61 1.18
CA ASN A 667 47.96 68.39 2.03
C ASN A 667 48.30 68.04 3.50
N PHE A 668 49.47 68.45 3.99
CA PHE A 668 49.91 68.15 5.35
C PHE A 668 48.93 68.64 6.44
N SER A 669 48.31 69.81 6.25
CA SER A 669 47.31 70.37 7.18
C SER A 669 46.05 69.52 7.31
N ALA A 670 45.58 68.87 6.23
CA ALA A 670 44.36 68.05 6.28
C ALA A 670 44.55 66.76 7.09
N LYS A 671 45.76 66.17 7.06
CA LYS A 671 46.10 64.94 7.78
C LYS A 671 46.39 65.19 9.27
N ILE A 672 46.88 66.39 9.61
CA ILE A 672 47.00 66.81 11.01
C ILE A 672 45.61 67.02 11.61
N LYS A 673 44.73 67.71 10.89
CA LYS A 673 43.37 67.99 11.35
C LYS A 673 42.56 66.73 11.65
N SER A 674 42.65 65.68 10.82
CA SER A 674 41.95 64.41 11.09
C SER A 674 42.47 63.64 12.31
N LYS A 675 43.75 63.83 12.69
CA LYS A 675 44.34 63.24 13.90
C LYS A 675 44.05 64.07 15.14
N MET A 676 43.92 65.39 14.98
CA MET A 676 43.49 66.31 16.04
C MET A 676 42.09 65.96 16.56
N ASP A 677 41.16 65.62 15.66
CA ASP A 677 39.79 65.25 16.01
C ASP A 677 39.67 63.91 16.78
N LYS A 678 40.76 63.14 16.90
CA LYS A 678 40.80 61.81 17.54
C LYS A 678 41.85 61.66 18.65
N TYR A 679 42.58 62.72 18.98
CA TYR A 679 43.64 62.71 20.01
C TYR A 679 44.61 61.51 19.95
N GLU A 680 44.93 61.01 18.75
CA GLU A 680 45.58 59.70 18.54
C GLU A 680 46.96 59.55 19.20
N GLY A 681 47.65 60.67 19.48
CA GLY A 681 48.97 60.67 20.15
C GLY A 681 48.95 61.03 21.63
N LEU A 682 47.76 61.12 22.23
CA LEU A 682 47.60 61.31 23.67
C LEU A 682 47.32 59.95 24.31
N ILE A 683 48.23 59.52 25.17
CA ILE A 683 48.19 58.20 25.81
C ILE A 683 48.38 58.37 27.32
N LEU A 684 47.57 57.69 28.13
CA LEU A 684 47.80 57.58 29.57
C LEU A 684 48.60 56.31 29.85
N GLN A 685 49.83 56.47 30.34
CA GLN A 685 50.72 55.36 30.65
C GLN A 685 50.90 55.18 32.16
N PHE A 686 50.72 53.96 32.66
CA PHE A 686 51.02 53.60 34.04
C PHE A 686 51.59 52.18 34.10
N GLY A 687 52.80 52.04 34.65
CA GLY A 687 53.55 50.77 34.57
C GLY A 687 53.83 50.35 33.12
N MET A 688 53.49 49.10 32.76
CA MET A 688 53.60 48.58 31.40
C MET A 688 52.33 48.78 30.56
N THR A 689 51.27 49.36 31.14
CA THR A 689 49.96 49.51 30.49
C THR A 689 49.83 50.91 29.89
N CYS A 690 49.26 50.97 28.68
CA CYS A 690 48.95 52.21 27.95
C CYS A 690 47.47 52.21 27.58
N LEU A 691 46.75 53.29 27.91
CA LEU A 691 45.36 53.50 27.52
C LEU A 691 45.28 54.62 26.47
N ASN A 692 44.56 54.35 25.37
CA ASN A 692 44.32 55.34 24.32
C ASN A 692 43.04 56.16 24.61
N CYS A 693 42.86 57.27 23.89
CA CYS A 693 41.77 58.21 24.11
C CYS A 693 40.38 57.58 23.95
N ASP A 694 40.17 56.69 22.97
CA ASP A 694 38.87 56.03 22.74
C ASP A 694 38.42 55.16 23.93
N LEU A 695 39.36 54.44 24.57
CA LEU A 695 39.09 53.63 25.76
C LEU A 695 38.84 54.51 27.00
N ILE A 696 39.50 55.66 27.04
CA ILE A 696 39.40 56.62 28.14
C ILE A 696 38.03 57.32 28.10
N GLU A 697 37.59 57.84 26.95
CA GLU A 697 36.32 58.58 26.81
C GLU A 697 35.09 57.70 27.08
N ASN A 698 35.08 56.45 26.63
CA ASN A 698 33.95 55.53 26.86
C ASN A 698 33.80 55.10 28.33
N THR A 699 34.82 55.32 29.18
CA THR A 699 34.85 54.80 30.55
C THR A 699 34.85 55.91 31.62
N LEU A 700 35.07 57.18 31.22
CA LEU A 700 35.42 58.27 32.14
C LEU A 700 34.27 59.06 32.78
N ASP A 701 33.01 58.85 32.41
CA ASP A 701 31.86 59.61 32.91
C ASP A 701 31.65 59.57 34.45
N ARG A 702 32.50 58.86 35.19
CA ARG A 702 32.35 58.58 36.63
C ARG A 702 33.56 58.90 37.53
N LEU A 703 34.65 59.54 37.05
CA LEU A 703 35.88 59.76 37.86
C LEU A 703 36.54 61.15 37.73
N LYS A 704 37.32 61.58 38.75
CA LYS A 704 38.10 62.85 38.81
C LYS A 704 39.19 63.02 37.73
N LEU A 705 39.47 61.99 36.92
CA LEU A 705 40.43 62.00 35.81
C LEU A 705 39.97 62.84 34.61
N VAL A 706 38.67 63.17 34.53
CA VAL A 706 38.11 64.00 33.44
C VAL A 706 38.84 65.34 33.32
N LEU A 707 39.12 66.03 34.43
CA LEU A 707 39.75 67.35 34.37
C LEU A 707 41.20 67.29 33.85
N GLN A 708 41.98 66.29 34.26
CA GLN A 708 43.36 66.10 33.77
C GLN A 708 43.38 65.73 32.29
N TYR A 709 42.42 64.91 31.85
CA TYR A 709 42.27 64.54 30.45
C TYR A 709 41.89 65.74 29.58
N GLU A 710 40.92 66.56 29.99
CA GLU A 710 40.54 67.79 29.27
C GLU A 710 41.73 68.76 29.14
N ILE A 711 42.49 68.96 30.23
CA ILE A 711 43.71 69.80 30.19
C ILE A 711 44.75 69.22 29.23
N CYS A 712 44.93 67.89 29.20
CA CYS A 712 45.87 67.25 28.30
C CYS A 712 45.42 67.32 26.83
N LYS A 713 44.11 67.27 26.56
CA LYS A 713 43.54 67.52 25.23
C LYS A 713 43.82 68.94 24.76
N ASP A 714 43.67 69.92 25.64
CA ASP A 714 43.99 71.32 25.32
C ASP A 714 45.49 71.52 25.04
N ILE A 715 46.37 70.96 25.88
CA ILE A 715 47.83 71.02 25.66
C ILE A 715 48.20 70.31 24.36
N TYR A 716 47.59 69.17 24.06
CA TYR A 716 47.79 68.43 22.82
C TYR A 716 47.34 69.26 21.61
N ALA A 717 46.15 69.86 21.65
CA ALA A 717 45.64 70.73 20.59
C ALA A 717 46.56 71.93 20.33
N ILE A 718 47.07 72.59 21.38
CA ILE A 718 48.03 73.69 21.26
C ILE A 718 49.34 73.23 20.61
N ARG A 719 49.81 72.04 20.98
CA ARG A 719 51.05 71.47 20.44
C ARG A 719 50.91 71.10 18.96
N ILE A 720 49.74 70.63 18.56
CA ILE A 720 49.40 70.36 17.17
C ILE A 720 49.32 71.66 16.36
N ASP A 721 48.64 72.70 16.84
CA ASP A 721 48.59 74.01 16.19
C ASP A 721 49.99 74.65 16.05
N TYR A 722 50.87 74.48 17.05
CA TYR A 722 52.27 74.89 16.96
C TYR A 722 53.00 74.23 15.79
N TRP A 723 52.75 72.93 15.56
CA TRP A 723 53.33 72.17 14.45
C TRP A 723 52.70 72.50 13.10
N GLU A 724 51.38 72.77 13.04
CA GLU A 724 50.69 73.22 11.82
C GLU A 724 51.28 74.54 11.29
N ARG A 725 51.68 75.44 12.20
CA ARG A 725 52.28 76.74 11.87
C ARG A 725 53.76 76.66 11.47
N GLY A 726 54.30 75.45 11.28
CA GLY A 726 55.63 75.22 10.71
C GLY A 726 56.79 75.34 11.69
N LYS A 727 56.54 75.51 12.99
CA LYS A 727 57.60 75.57 14.01
C LYS A 727 57.98 74.16 14.46
N ARG A 728 59.27 73.79 14.36
CA ARG A 728 59.75 72.39 14.50
C ARG A 728 60.81 72.19 15.60
N ASP A 729 60.90 73.13 16.54
CA ASP A 729 62.03 73.22 17.47
C ASP A 729 61.85 72.32 18.71
N LYS A 730 60.64 71.80 18.94
CA LYS A 730 60.32 70.82 20.00
C LYS A 730 59.89 69.50 19.38
N LYS A 731 60.85 68.60 19.19
CA LYS A 731 60.67 67.30 18.54
C LYS A 731 60.61 66.09 19.49
N GLU A 732 60.71 66.31 20.80
CA GLU A 732 60.77 65.21 21.78
C GLU A 732 59.41 64.95 22.43
N LYS A 733 59.14 63.73 22.93
CA LYS A 733 57.88 63.40 23.60
C LYS A 733 57.68 64.29 24.82
N LEU A 734 56.44 64.75 25.05
CA LEU A 734 56.10 65.52 26.24
C LEU A 734 55.40 64.58 27.22
N ILE A 735 55.97 64.45 28.42
CA ILE A 735 55.42 63.62 29.48
C ILE A 735 54.96 64.55 30.60
N LEU A 736 53.66 64.54 30.88
CA LEU A 736 53.02 65.30 31.94
C LEU A 736 52.70 64.35 33.09
N GLN A 737 53.05 64.74 34.31
CA GLN A 737 52.77 64.01 35.54
C GLN A 737 51.68 64.71 36.32
#